data_AF-A0A091MVY9-F1
#
_entry.id   AF-A0A091MVY9-F1
#
_cell.length_a   1.000
_cell.length_b   1.000
_cell.length_c   1.000
_cell.angle_alpha   90.00
_cell.angle_beta   90.00
_cell.angle_gamma   90.00
#
_symmetry.space_group_name_H-M   'P 1'
#
loop_
_entity.id
_entity.type
_entity.pdbx_description
1 polymer ?
#
loop_
_entity_poly.entity_id
_entity_poly.type
_entity_poly.pdbx_seq_one_letter_code
_entity_poly.pdbx_strand_id
1 'polypeptide(L)'
;GVTVYFHAILSKDFRLNPETHKVFIRAEGISPYANWKDNICELNCTKHLGEHGYLIEGTVTLAKENVNKSIPYKYWVTCGEGEYEFIYKHSVSSNYVNRCLFIRDNLLNNGEWHQYDDIVCAKPSVMKNIWNMLSRDKNKDVVEGKIIAANIMLESIFSILGTWSPSNLINFLFQLRQFYVVTTDPWVYDGTAMPWRELNFGTQQVNVLLLKYLRKIALPFLAPEGAKPSQKDIVIKSKLALGLTILIVVENLRLPAFKTYLTELCSLLCLDKVSQEAILDEIRHIKKAFAAVTSLKALLTNLCQTCIDDQVHQWVWILPLLHFFGTPLQHDHLLMEEDTWAGLEGLPFAEIRKKGDMGALLQLMKEKRYLMELDKTLVKSWICVLPLESVPEFIGGFCSDLLVALQGVSYRLEHVDLWKSSEVCLLAVVESLLKTLLCTLDEKQARALEAGSWQSCLTCCLKLHKSVCKYMKWGGGFMIPATSAMMISKAARLQPAAVSTKEPFMGDAVQEVPVVGVFNETLRDTQTWFRNTLKQKLLTECQEHVMFSFYWELQAWDEFVKISFPDEQFTERWKNTLLADLARRIQEEPPVNQILVYCCQHYRLTQLDSSIAWCFHNCATEAVTAACQTQSNLLEKISSYNMGRFSQLVSTIILKSWPIKSGQSEDDFDAILHHVLTWPDIKHIFSFSGTNTKLLEELTGEAKNVMTTADSVFMSVTDDIQKGCILVKHLEEIFQHEKQFICIWEINEFSFRTPAAVTEMKELLQRRQEEVTLLKKEKKAIGTFLSMCRKVQASVKVDVGEVEFQHLDDLRSKRLNTVVNVGKRPLQTYYSLSPKLKEFAQKMHSFKDSLIFQQFWEEAAQKAGKGYESSGEECESSEEEDDNLVPALNLDNVFSSLISPCFESYERLYDDLRSGNLTLSAVDTIFQEFTNHPEDIKTELNNICKLRPGEDRDWVDERSQQIQQYHEMHLTFEAAKIIANVKESLNLSGDFSILENLLDITEKLESYKTQKLDSISPELMDAKRLLQGITVNRRGCLRELAQQKEFVCWVREALKDMNELKVFVDLASISAGENDMDVDRVACFHDTVHGYSSLLYELRQESGFEDFMHCLKKLWRALESDENLPKKLVS
;
A
#
# COMPACT_ATOMS: atom_id res chain seq x y z
N GLY A 1 64.89 37.91 49.42
CA GLY A 1 64.76 36.57 50.02
C GLY A 1 63.38 36.03 49.72
N VAL A 2 62.98 34.96 50.41
CA VAL A 2 61.61 34.47 50.51
C VAL A 2 61.16 34.67 51.95
N THR A 3 60.01 35.28 52.15
CA THR A 3 59.44 35.50 53.48
C THR A 3 58.64 34.27 53.89
N VAL A 4 59.04 33.63 54.98
CA VAL A 4 58.36 32.47 55.55
C VAL A 4 57.56 32.92 56.76
N TYR A 5 56.24 32.69 56.72
CA TYR A 5 55.32 32.88 57.84
C TYR A 5 55.06 31.51 58.48
N PHE A 6 55.39 31.36 59.75
CA PHE A 6 55.10 30.14 60.51
C PHE A 6 53.82 30.34 61.30
N HIS A 7 52.90 29.39 61.17
CA HIS A 7 51.65 29.34 61.93
C HIS A 7 51.60 27.99 62.64
N ALA A 8 51.50 27.98 63.97
CA ALA A 8 51.38 26.76 64.75
C ALA A 8 50.52 26.96 66.00
N ILE A 9 50.11 25.88 66.65
CA ILE A 9 49.40 25.96 67.94
C ILE A 9 50.32 25.49 69.05
N LEU A 10 50.67 26.37 69.97
CA LEU A 10 51.42 26.01 71.16
C LEU A 10 50.49 25.36 72.19
N SER A 11 50.75 24.09 72.55
CA SER A 11 49.99 23.39 73.58
C SER A 11 50.03 24.10 74.94
N LYS A 12 48.90 24.12 75.65
CA LYS A 12 48.83 24.58 77.05
C LYS A 12 49.77 23.82 78.01
N ASP A 13 50.21 22.62 77.63
CA ASP A 13 51.10 21.79 78.44
C ASP A 13 52.45 22.46 78.74
N PHE A 14 52.89 23.42 77.90
CA PHE A 14 54.08 24.24 78.15
C PHE A 14 53.90 25.28 79.28
N ARG A 15 52.66 25.52 79.74
CA ARG A 15 52.34 26.54 80.78
C ARG A 15 52.97 27.90 80.48
N LEU A 16 52.90 28.32 79.22
CA LEU A 16 53.47 29.58 78.75
C LEU A 16 52.81 30.78 79.43
N ASN A 17 53.61 31.73 79.94
CA ASN A 17 53.16 33.08 80.25
C ASN A 17 53.55 34.00 79.07
N PRO A 18 52.60 34.49 78.26
CA PRO A 18 52.89 35.32 77.08
C PRO A 18 53.64 36.62 77.39
N GLU A 19 53.59 37.12 78.63
CA GLU A 19 54.27 38.37 79.01
C GLU A 19 55.76 38.18 79.28
N THR A 20 56.20 36.96 79.64
CA THR A 20 57.57 36.68 80.09
C THR A 20 58.28 35.60 79.29
N HIS A 21 57.55 34.68 78.67
CA HIS A 21 58.11 33.59 77.88
C HIS A 21 57.99 33.88 76.39
N LYS A 22 59.03 33.53 75.64
CA LYS A 22 59.11 33.67 74.18
C LYS A 22 59.16 32.31 73.52
N VAL A 23 58.71 32.25 72.27
CA VAL A 23 58.80 31.07 71.42
C VAL A 23 59.67 31.40 70.22
N PHE A 24 60.61 30.52 69.91
CA PHE A 24 61.53 30.68 68.78
C PHE A 24 61.55 29.43 67.91
N ILE A 25 61.89 29.59 66.63
CA ILE A 25 62.27 28.49 65.74
C ILE A 25 63.80 28.41 65.67
N ARG A 26 64.31 27.18 65.78
CA ARG A 26 65.70 26.83 65.51
C ARG A 26 65.76 25.76 64.43
N ALA A 27 66.74 25.85 63.54
CA ALA A 27 66.87 24.94 62.41
C ALA A 27 68.33 24.60 62.12
N GLU A 28 68.53 23.71 61.16
CA GLU A 28 69.83 23.34 60.60
C GLU A 28 69.94 23.79 59.14
N GLY A 29 71.14 24.18 58.71
CA GLY A 29 71.44 24.38 57.31
C GLY A 29 70.98 25.73 56.73
N ILE A 30 70.67 26.71 57.58
CA ILE A 30 70.32 28.08 57.14
C ILE A 30 71.49 29.03 57.46
N SER A 31 72.26 29.43 56.46
CA SER A 31 73.30 30.46 56.61
C SER A 31 72.69 31.87 56.81
N PRO A 32 73.22 32.73 57.70
CA PRO A 32 74.42 32.58 58.53
C PRO A 32 74.16 31.99 59.94
N TYR A 33 72.98 31.45 60.21
CA TYR A 33 72.61 30.96 61.55
C TYR A 33 73.38 29.69 61.92
N ALA A 34 73.91 29.66 63.15
CA ALA A 34 74.52 28.47 63.71
C ALA A 34 73.45 27.42 64.04
N ASN A 35 73.61 26.23 63.44
CA ASN A 35 72.73 25.07 63.60
C ASN A 35 72.32 24.86 65.06
N TRP A 36 71.02 24.86 65.33
CA TRP A 36 70.39 24.58 66.64
C TRP A 36 70.79 25.50 67.82
N LYS A 37 71.57 26.56 67.58
CA LYS A 37 71.98 27.53 68.61
C LYS A 37 71.28 28.87 68.44
N ASP A 38 71.25 29.37 67.21
CA ASP A 38 70.67 30.68 66.93
C ASP A 38 69.15 30.60 66.74
N ASN A 39 68.45 31.62 67.23
CA ASN A 39 67.02 31.76 67.04
C ASN A 39 66.76 32.39 65.66
N ILE A 40 66.06 31.66 64.79
CA ILE A 40 65.85 32.04 63.38
C ILE A 40 64.61 32.93 63.24
N CYS A 41 63.56 32.61 63.99
CA CYS A 41 62.30 33.33 63.96
C CYS A 41 61.72 33.39 65.38
N GLU A 42 61.31 34.58 65.82
CA GLU A 42 60.53 34.78 67.05
C GLU A 42 59.04 34.70 66.72
N LEU A 43 58.29 33.94 67.52
CA LEU A 43 56.85 33.76 67.37
C LEU A 43 56.09 34.44 68.50
N ASN A 44 55.04 35.16 68.11
CA ASN A 44 54.16 35.88 69.01
C ASN A 44 52.87 35.07 69.23
N CYS A 45 52.34 35.09 70.46
CA CYS A 45 51.02 34.54 70.74
C CYS A 45 49.94 35.49 70.21
N THR A 46 49.27 35.11 69.12
CA THR A 46 48.30 35.98 68.44
C THR A 46 46.86 35.74 68.88
N LYS A 47 46.53 34.51 69.33
CA LYS A 47 45.17 34.17 69.81
C LYS A 47 45.19 33.13 70.93
N HIS A 48 44.43 33.36 72.00
CA HIS A 48 44.19 32.36 73.05
C HIS A 48 43.07 31.40 72.62
N LEU A 49 43.36 30.09 72.59
CA LEU A 49 42.48 29.03 72.09
C LEU A 49 41.89 28.17 73.23
N GLY A 50 41.88 28.68 74.46
CA GLY A 50 41.30 27.98 75.61
C GLY A 50 42.06 26.70 75.95
N GLU A 51 41.37 25.56 75.90
CA GLU A 51 41.94 24.28 76.27
C GLU A 51 42.99 23.74 75.29
N HIS A 52 43.11 24.33 74.09
CA HIS A 52 44.07 23.93 73.06
C HIS A 52 45.38 24.74 73.11
N GLY A 53 45.46 25.81 73.90
CA GLY A 53 46.65 26.64 74.08
C GLY A 53 46.62 27.96 73.30
N TYR A 54 47.71 28.30 72.59
CA TYR A 54 47.85 29.59 71.88
C TYR A 54 48.15 29.39 70.39
N LEU A 55 47.51 30.16 69.52
CA LEU A 55 47.98 30.33 68.15
C LEU A 55 49.26 31.18 68.19
N ILE A 56 50.34 30.66 67.64
CA ILE A 56 51.63 31.34 67.57
C ILE A 56 52.00 31.61 66.10
N GLU A 57 52.42 32.83 65.83
CA GLU A 57 52.77 33.27 64.48
C GLU A 57 54.09 34.04 64.50
N GLY A 58 54.94 33.76 63.53
CA GLY A 58 56.25 34.41 63.37
C GLY A 58 56.66 34.48 61.91
N THR A 59 57.52 35.42 61.58
CA THR A 59 57.98 35.64 60.19
C THR A 59 59.50 35.72 60.12
N VAL A 60 60.07 35.23 59.03
CA VAL A 60 61.51 35.34 58.75
C VAL A 60 61.76 35.41 57.25
N THR A 61 62.73 36.22 56.82
CA THR A 61 63.16 36.29 55.42
C THR A 61 64.37 35.41 55.20
N LEU A 62 64.21 34.32 54.45
CA LEU A 62 65.28 33.39 54.09
C LEU A 62 65.92 33.75 52.74
N ALA A 63 67.17 33.37 52.52
CA ALA A 63 67.82 33.49 51.22
C ALA A 63 67.14 32.57 50.18
N LYS A 64 67.10 32.99 48.90
CA LYS A 64 66.44 32.23 47.82
C LYS A 64 67.04 30.82 47.61
N GLU A 65 68.30 30.62 48.02
CA GLU A 65 68.96 29.32 47.99
C GLU A 65 68.30 28.26 48.88
N ASN A 66 67.41 28.65 49.80
CA ASN A 66 66.68 27.75 50.69
C ASN A 66 65.36 27.23 50.09
N VAL A 67 64.97 27.72 48.90
CA VAL A 67 63.79 27.24 48.17
C VAL A 67 64.06 25.85 47.58
N ASN A 68 63.04 24.98 47.56
CA ASN A 68 63.11 23.57 47.12
C ASN A 68 64.16 22.72 47.86
N LYS A 69 64.56 23.13 49.07
CA LYS A 69 65.42 22.35 49.99
C LYS A 69 64.64 21.91 51.22
N SER A 70 64.98 20.73 51.72
CA SER A 70 64.44 20.22 53.00
C SER A 70 65.26 20.75 54.15
N ILE A 71 64.62 21.53 55.02
CA ILE A 71 65.27 22.21 56.14
C ILE A 71 64.67 21.67 57.45
N PRO A 72 65.45 20.96 58.29
CA PRO A 72 64.96 20.50 59.58
C PRO A 72 64.87 21.65 60.58
N TYR A 73 63.76 21.77 61.29
CA TYR A 73 63.56 22.78 62.33
C TYR A 73 62.71 22.27 63.49
N LYS A 74 62.74 23.02 64.62
CA LYS A 74 61.89 22.81 65.79
C LYS A 74 61.52 24.12 66.47
N TYR A 75 60.39 24.06 67.18
CA TYR A 75 59.99 25.09 68.13
C TYR A 75 60.73 24.94 69.47
N TRP A 76 61.19 26.06 70.01
CA TRP A 76 61.89 26.23 71.28
C TRP A 76 61.15 27.25 72.14
N VAL A 77 60.75 26.85 73.35
CA VAL A 77 59.98 27.69 74.28
C VAL A 77 60.87 28.06 75.47
N THR A 78 60.95 29.34 75.84
CA THR A 78 61.83 29.80 76.93
C THR A 78 61.24 29.62 78.35
N CYS A 79 60.34 28.67 78.56
CA CYS A 79 59.80 28.37 79.90
C CYS A 79 60.82 27.56 80.72
N GLY A 80 61.14 27.98 81.94
CA GLY A 80 62.15 27.32 82.78
C GLY A 80 63.58 27.44 82.21
N GLU A 81 64.30 26.32 82.08
CA GLU A 81 65.61 26.24 81.40
C GLU A 81 65.49 26.24 79.87
N GLY A 82 64.26 26.28 79.35
CA GLY A 82 63.91 26.21 77.94
C GLY A 82 63.70 24.77 77.45
N GLU A 83 62.66 24.58 76.64
CA GLU A 83 62.24 23.25 76.17
C GLU A 83 62.02 23.24 74.65
N TYR A 84 62.52 22.19 73.98
CA TYR A 84 62.17 21.89 72.59
C TYR A 84 60.83 21.16 72.53
N GLU A 85 60.12 21.34 71.42
CA GLU A 85 58.92 20.56 71.14
C GLU A 85 59.18 19.05 71.06
N PHE A 86 58.12 18.30 71.34
CA PHE A 86 58.08 16.85 71.23
C PHE A 86 57.24 16.42 70.02
N ILE A 87 57.86 15.66 69.10
CA ILE A 87 57.18 15.08 67.94
C ILE A 87 56.92 13.60 68.23
N TYR A 88 55.66 13.16 68.15
CA TYR A 88 55.20 11.82 68.53
C TYR A 88 55.59 10.69 67.56
N LYS A 89 56.41 10.97 66.54
CA LYS A 89 56.93 9.96 65.61
C LYS A 89 58.10 9.21 66.24
N HIS A 90 58.09 7.88 66.13
CA HIS A 90 59.24 7.05 66.47
C HIS A 90 60.38 7.26 65.46
N SER A 91 61.59 7.53 65.96
CA SER A 91 62.78 7.64 65.12
C SER A 91 63.17 6.27 64.56
N VAL A 92 63.41 6.23 63.25
CA VAL A 92 63.93 5.08 62.49
C VAL A 92 65.46 5.03 62.59
N SER A 93 66.12 6.19 62.74
CA SER A 93 67.59 6.32 62.71
C SER A 93 68.24 6.56 64.08
N SER A 94 67.47 6.45 65.17
CA SER A 94 67.87 6.83 66.55
C SER A 94 68.29 8.31 66.71
N ASN A 95 67.96 9.15 65.73
CA ASN A 95 68.17 10.60 65.79
C ASN A 95 66.95 11.32 66.37
N TYR A 96 67.12 12.61 66.70
CA TYR A 96 65.99 13.47 67.02
C TYR A 96 65.11 13.68 65.78
N VAL A 97 63.82 13.37 65.87
CA VAL A 97 62.85 13.70 64.81
C VAL A 97 62.56 15.20 64.86
N ASN A 98 62.72 15.89 63.74
CA ASN A 98 62.47 17.32 63.57
C ASN A 98 61.35 17.56 62.54
N ARG A 99 60.75 18.75 62.55
CA ARG A 99 59.86 19.20 61.47
C ARG A 99 60.69 19.43 60.21
N CYS A 100 60.08 19.33 59.03
CA CYS A 100 60.76 19.52 57.76
C CYS A 100 60.09 20.66 56.97
N LEU A 101 60.78 21.79 56.83
CA LEU A 101 60.34 22.90 55.99
C LEU A 101 60.75 22.59 54.55
N PHE A 102 59.81 22.69 53.62
CA PHE A 102 60.05 22.54 52.19
C PHE A 102 59.28 23.60 51.40
N ILE A 103 59.97 24.67 51.02
CA ILE A 103 59.38 25.81 50.31
C ILE A 103 59.30 25.48 48.82
N ARG A 104 58.10 25.33 48.27
CA ARG A 104 57.90 25.05 46.83
C ARG A 104 57.84 26.34 46.02
N ASP A 105 58.76 26.50 45.07
CA ASP A 105 58.88 27.71 44.24
C ASP A 105 57.57 28.05 43.49
N ASN A 106 56.88 27.04 42.96
CA ASN A 106 55.65 27.19 42.19
C ASN A 106 54.40 27.57 43.02
N LEU A 107 54.51 27.63 44.35
CA LEU A 107 53.43 28.00 45.26
C LEU A 107 53.69 29.32 45.98
N LEU A 108 54.74 30.04 45.63
CA LEU A 108 55.02 31.37 46.20
C LEU A 108 54.10 32.42 45.60
N ASN A 109 53.53 33.27 46.47
CA ASN A 109 52.81 34.48 46.06
C ASN A 109 53.65 35.70 46.48
N ASN A 110 54.11 36.52 45.54
CA ASN A 110 54.99 37.66 45.82
C ASN A 110 56.24 37.32 46.68
N GLY A 111 56.73 36.08 46.63
CA GLY A 111 57.86 35.62 47.43
C GLY A 111 57.52 35.25 48.87
N GLU A 112 56.24 35.00 49.19
CA GLU A 112 55.74 34.60 50.50
C GLU A 112 55.38 33.11 50.55
N TRP A 113 55.78 32.44 51.64
CA TRP A 113 55.43 31.06 51.97
C TRP A 113 54.82 30.99 53.36
N HIS A 114 53.62 30.46 53.49
CA HIS A 114 52.97 30.21 54.77
C HIS A 114 53.13 28.73 55.14
N GLN A 115 53.91 28.49 56.19
CA GLN A 115 54.13 27.19 56.80
C GLN A 115 53.09 26.95 57.90
N TYR A 116 52.13 26.07 57.61
CA TYR A 116 51.06 25.69 58.52
C TYR A 116 51.41 24.41 59.27
N ASP A 117 51.86 24.58 60.51
CA ASP A 117 52.22 23.48 61.39
C ASP A 117 51.06 23.09 62.32
N ASP A 118 51.13 21.87 62.85
CA ASP A 118 50.16 21.33 63.79
C ASP A 118 50.42 21.81 65.23
N ILE A 119 49.94 21.05 66.22
CA ILE A 119 50.13 21.39 67.63
C ILE A 119 51.57 21.12 68.05
N VAL A 120 52.26 22.18 68.47
CA VAL A 120 53.55 22.13 69.15
C VAL A 120 53.33 21.55 70.55
N CYS A 121 53.82 20.32 70.76
CA CYS A 121 53.55 19.56 71.98
C CYS A 121 54.74 19.61 72.94
N ALA A 122 54.45 19.70 74.25
CA ALA A 122 55.46 19.52 75.29
C ALA A 122 55.75 18.03 75.53
N LYS A 123 56.90 17.72 76.13
CA LYS A 123 57.25 16.35 76.49
C LYS A 123 56.24 15.79 77.52
N PRO A 124 55.64 14.61 77.31
CA PRO A 124 54.65 14.07 78.24
C PRO A 124 55.28 13.79 79.62
N SER A 125 54.56 14.13 80.69
CA SER A 125 54.97 13.84 82.07
C SER A 125 54.96 12.33 82.34
N VAL A 126 55.86 11.85 83.21
CA VAL A 126 56.11 10.42 83.47
C VAL A 126 54.85 9.65 83.89
N MET A 127 53.89 10.32 84.56
CA MET A 127 52.61 9.73 84.96
C MET A 127 51.63 9.54 83.77
N LYS A 128 51.68 10.41 82.75
CA LYS A 128 50.96 10.25 81.47
C LYS A 128 51.57 9.13 80.61
N ASN A 129 52.89 8.89 80.71
CA ASN A 129 53.55 7.80 79.97
C ASN A 129 53.06 6.40 80.37
N ILE A 130 52.67 6.18 81.63
CA ILE A 130 52.17 4.88 82.11
C ILE A 130 50.75 4.62 81.56
N TRP A 131 49.89 5.64 81.53
CA TRP A 131 48.53 5.54 80.97
C TRP A 131 48.55 5.42 79.42
N ASN A 132 49.48 6.12 78.76
CA ASN A 132 49.69 6.08 77.31
C ASN A 132 50.41 4.79 76.81
N MET A 133 50.88 3.94 77.73
CA MET A 133 51.44 2.61 77.39
C MET A 133 50.33 1.55 77.29
N LEU A 134 49.19 1.79 77.94
CA LEU A 134 48.01 0.90 77.95
C LEU A 134 47.00 1.24 76.83
N SER A 135 46.92 2.50 76.37
CA SER A 135 46.12 2.90 75.21
C SER A 135 46.84 2.67 73.89
N ARG A 136 46.28 1.79 73.06
CA ARG A 136 46.90 1.23 71.84
C ARG A 136 46.84 2.14 70.59
N ASP A 137 46.59 3.45 70.71
CA ASP A 137 46.35 4.29 69.52
C ASP A 137 46.84 5.75 69.63
N LYS A 138 48.14 5.94 69.91
CA LYS A 138 48.79 7.28 69.97
C LYS A 138 48.64 8.10 68.68
N ASN A 139 48.49 7.44 67.53
CA ASN A 139 48.31 8.12 66.25
C ASN A 139 46.94 8.81 66.15
N LYS A 140 45.91 8.27 66.81
CA LYS A 140 44.57 8.85 66.82
C LYS A 140 44.53 10.22 67.50
N ASP A 141 45.22 10.38 68.62
CA ASP A 141 45.31 11.66 69.34
C ASP A 141 46.09 12.72 68.53
N VAL A 142 47.15 12.30 67.82
CA VAL A 142 47.92 13.19 66.93
C VAL A 142 47.09 13.62 65.72
N VAL A 143 46.30 12.70 65.14
CA VAL A 143 45.37 13.02 64.05
C VAL A 143 44.30 13.99 64.51
N GLU A 144 43.70 13.79 65.69
CA GLU A 144 42.71 14.72 66.24
C GLU A 144 43.31 16.11 66.49
N GLY A 145 44.52 16.17 67.05
CA GLY A 145 45.27 17.40 67.21
C GLY A 145 45.55 18.12 65.89
N LYS A 146 45.89 17.37 64.83
CA LYS A 146 46.04 17.91 63.47
C LYS A 146 44.73 18.44 62.90
N ILE A 147 43.60 17.77 63.12
CA ILE A 147 42.29 18.23 62.68
C ILE A 147 41.92 19.56 63.38
N ILE A 148 42.15 19.67 64.68
CA ILE A 148 41.91 20.90 65.45
C ILE A 148 42.78 22.03 64.91
N ALA A 149 44.08 21.79 64.75
CA ALA A 149 45.00 22.80 64.22
C ALA A 149 44.62 23.24 62.80
N ALA A 150 44.36 22.29 61.92
CA ALA A 150 43.91 22.55 60.56
C ALA A 150 42.63 23.41 60.51
N ASN A 151 41.63 23.15 61.36
CA ASN A 151 40.42 23.96 61.42
C ASN A 151 40.71 25.42 61.82
N ILE A 152 41.61 25.64 62.78
CA ILE A 152 41.99 26.98 63.22
C ILE A 152 42.78 27.72 62.12
N MET A 153 43.67 27.01 61.42
CA MET A 153 44.40 27.59 60.28
C MET A 153 43.44 27.96 59.15
N LEU A 154 42.44 27.12 58.86
CA LEU A 154 41.40 27.45 57.88
C LEU A 154 40.57 28.67 58.28
N GLU A 155 40.26 28.85 59.57
CA GLU A 155 39.62 30.09 60.06
C GLU A 155 40.47 31.32 59.76
N SER A 156 41.79 31.23 59.96
CA SER A 156 42.73 32.31 59.61
C SER A 156 42.77 32.57 58.10
N ILE A 157 42.93 31.53 57.28
CA ILE A 157 43.01 31.64 55.81
C ILE A 157 41.72 32.24 55.24
N PHE A 158 40.55 31.74 55.64
CA PHE A 158 39.27 32.26 55.14
C PHE A 158 38.99 33.70 55.62
N SER A 159 39.59 34.14 56.73
CA SER A 159 39.45 35.53 57.21
C SER A 159 40.02 36.57 56.24
N ILE A 160 40.96 36.17 55.37
CA ILE A 160 41.50 37.02 54.28
C ILE A 160 40.36 37.54 53.38
N LEU A 161 39.30 36.74 53.22
CA LEU A 161 38.12 37.06 52.41
C LEU A 161 37.08 37.94 53.13
N GLY A 162 37.38 38.41 54.35
CA GLY A 162 36.52 39.38 55.05
C GLY A 162 36.36 40.69 54.28
N THR A 163 37.30 41.02 53.39
CA THR A 163 37.18 42.11 52.40
C THR A 163 37.51 41.61 51.00
N TRP A 164 36.58 41.80 50.06
CA TRP A 164 36.69 41.28 48.70
C TRP A 164 37.53 42.19 47.81
N SER A 165 38.69 41.70 47.39
CA SER A 165 39.54 42.36 46.38
C SER A 165 40.29 41.30 45.57
N PRO A 166 40.71 41.62 44.33
CA PRO A 166 41.53 40.72 43.52
C PRO A 166 42.77 40.23 44.25
N SER A 167 43.45 41.13 44.98
CA SER A 167 44.67 40.80 45.74
C SER A 167 44.39 39.85 46.91
N ASN A 168 43.30 40.08 47.67
CA ASN A 168 42.94 39.20 48.80
C ASN A 168 42.52 37.82 48.31
N LEU A 169 41.82 37.73 47.18
CA LEU A 169 41.42 36.46 46.60
C LEU A 169 42.61 35.64 46.08
N ILE A 170 43.57 36.28 45.38
CA ILE A 170 44.84 35.64 45.01
C ILE A 170 45.55 35.15 46.27
N ASN A 171 45.70 36.02 47.28
CA ASN A 171 46.41 35.67 48.51
C ASN A 171 45.77 34.47 49.23
N PHE A 172 44.44 34.49 49.37
CA PHE A 172 43.66 33.38 49.89
C PHE A 172 43.92 32.07 49.12
N LEU A 173 43.86 32.08 47.78
CA LEU A 173 44.05 30.87 46.97
C LEU A 173 45.45 30.29 47.11
N PHE A 174 46.48 31.14 47.15
CA PHE A 174 47.87 30.69 47.35
C PHE A 174 48.07 30.14 48.76
N GLN A 175 47.62 30.84 49.80
CA GLN A 175 47.73 30.36 51.18
C GLN A 175 46.94 29.07 51.41
N LEU A 176 45.76 28.93 50.81
CA LEU A 176 44.98 27.69 50.88
C LEU A 176 45.69 26.53 50.17
N ARG A 177 46.33 26.77 49.02
CA ARG A 177 47.15 25.76 48.32
C ARG A 177 48.38 25.37 49.13
N GLN A 178 49.06 26.34 49.75
CA GLN A 178 50.19 26.09 50.65
C GLN A 178 49.76 25.25 51.85
N PHE A 179 48.66 25.63 52.52
CA PHE A 179 48.02 24.86 53.59
C PHE A 179 47.70 23.44 53.13
N TYR A 180 47.04 23.28 51.98
CA TYR A 180 46.66 21.97 51.45
C TYR A 180 47.89 21.08 51.26
N VAL A 181 48.94 21.59 50.62
CA VAL A 181 50.16 20.83 50.35
C VAL A 181 50.90 20.45 51.64
N VAL A 182 51.06 21.38 52.58
CA VAL A 182 51.73 21.11 53.86
C VAL A 182 50.96 20.10 54.70
N THR A 183 49.62 20.15 54.66
CA THR A 183 48.76 19.31 55.49
C THR A 183 48.55 17.91 54.89
N THR A 184 48.52 17.79 53.56
CA THR A 184 48.32 16.50 52.86
C THR A 184 49.54 15.61 52.88
N ASP A 185 50.74 16.19 52.86
CA ASP A 185 52.01 15.48 52.90
C ASP A 185 52.75 15.85 54.21
N PRO A 186 52.50 15.17 55.35
CA PRO A 186 53.23 15.45 56.58
C PRO A 186 54.67 14.92 56.46
N TRP A 187 55.62 15.82 56.21
CA TRP A 187 57.05 15.52 56.16
C TRP A 187 57.75 15.83 57.48
N VAL A 188 58.68 14.96 57.83
CA VAL A 188 59.53 15.05 59.03
C VAL A 188 60.97 14.76 58.64
N TYR A 189 61.90 15.17 59.48
CA TYR A 189 63.32 14.96 59.27
C TYR A 189 63.91 14.10 60.39
N ASP A 190 64.43 12.92 60.03
CA ASP A 190 65.04 11.96 60.94
C ASP A 190 66.30 11.43 60.26
N GLY A 191 67.41 12.18 60.40
CA GLY A 191 68.64 12.04 59.61
C GLY A 191 68.51 12.48 58.15
N THR A 192 67.38 12.18 57.51
CA THR A 192 66.99 12.63 56.17
C THR A 192 65.51 13.00 56.14
N ALA A 193 65.09 13.83 55.18
CA ALA A 193 63.68 14.17 54.98
C ALA A 193 62.87 12.94 54.53
N MET A 194 61.76 12.64 55.21
CA MET A 194 60.90 11.48 54.95
C MET A 194 59.42 11.75 55.24
N PRO A 195 58.48 11.04 54.59
CA PRO A 195 57.05 11.17 54.88
C PRO A 195 56.65 10.43 56.17
N TRP A 196 55.73 11.00 56.94
CA TRP A 196 55.18 10.38 58.15
C TRP A 196 54.04 9.39 57.84
N ARG A 197 54.39 8.25 57.22
CA ARG A 197 53.40 7.25 56.74
C ARG A 197 52.53 6.61 57.85
N GLU A 198 53.09 6.37 59.03
CA GLU A 198 52.40 5.73 60.17
C GLU A 198 51.14 6.48 60.64
N LEU A 199 51.06 7.78 60.36
CA LEU A 199 49.99 8.66 60.81
C LEU A 199 48.65 8.39 60.09
N ASN A 200 48.67 7.77 58.91
CA ASN A 200 47.48 7.53 58.07
C ASN A 200 46.62 8.80 57.83
N PHE A 201 47.29 9.96 57.70
CA PHE A 201 46.65 11.25 57.45
C PHE A 201 47.24 11.87 56.18
N GLY A 202 46.42 11.96 55.12
CA GLY A 202 46.83 12.54 53.85
C GLY A 202 45.65 13.12 53.07
N THR A 203 45.73 13.10 51.74
CA THR A 203 44.77 13.73 50.82
C THR A 203 43.31 13.48 51.16
N GLN A 204 42.91 12.24 51.44
CA GLN A 204 41.51 11.91 51.73
C GLN A 204 41.02 12.58 53.03
N GLN A 205 41.81 12.54 54.10
CA GLN A 205 41.47 13.15 55.38
C GLN A 205 41.40 14.68 55.27
N VAL A 206 42.35 15.30 54.54
CA VAL A 206 42.35 16.74 54.29
C VAL A 206 41.17 17.17 53.42
N ASN A 207 40.81 16.40 52.39
CA ASN A 207 39.64 16.67 51.56
C ASN A 207 38.34 16.63 52.39
N VAL A 208 38.18 15.63 53.27
CA VAL A 208 37.03 15.53 54.19
C VAL A 208 37.01 16.71 55.16
N LEU A 209 38.18 17.11 55.70
CA LEU A 209 38.30 18.25 56.59
C LEU A 209 37.89 19.56 55.90
N LEU A 210 38.41 19.80 54.69
CA LEU A 210 38.04 20.96 53.88
C LEU A 210 36.55 20.96 53.58
N LEU A 211 35.96 19.86 53.10
CA LEU A 211 34.52 19.79 52.81
C LEU A 211 33.66 20.05 54.06
N LYS A 212 34.04 19.51 55.21
CA LYS A 212 33.36 19.80 56.50
C LYS A 212 33.46 21.28 56.86
N TYR A 213 34.63 21.89 56.67
CA TYR A 213 34.84 23.29 56.94
C TYR A 213 34.06 24.21 55.98
N LEU A 214 34.09 23.92 54.67
CA LEU A 214 33.29 24.62 53.66
C LEU A 214 31.80 24.55 53.97
N ARG A 215 31.30 23.39 54.42
CA ARG A 215 29.93 23.24 54.89
C ARG A 215 29.66 24.09 56.14
N LYS A 216 30.55 24.05 57.14
CA LYS A 216 30.45 24.86 58.38
C LYS A 216 30.26 26.35 58.05
N ILE A 217 31.05 26.91 57.13
CA ILE A 217 30.95 28.33 56.76
C ILE A 217 29.74 28.64 55.85
N ALA A 218 29.19 27.65 55.16
CA ALA A 218 27.98 27.77 54.34
C ALA A 218 26.68 27.66 55.15
N LEU A 219 26.68 26.95 56.29
CA LEU A 219 25.50 26.73 57.14
C LEU A 219 24.68 28.00 57.46
N PRO A 220 25.28 29.18 57.76
CA PRO A 220 24.51 30.40 58.04
C PRO A 220 23.57 30.82 56.90
N PHE A 221 23.88 30.45 55.65
CA PHE A 221 23.09 30.76 54.47
C PHE A 221 22.17 29.62 54.02
N LEU A 222 22.38 28.41 54.55
CA LEU A 222 21.62 27.21 54.22
C LEU A 222 20.55 26.87 55.26
N ALA A 223 20.69 27.36 56.50
CA ALA A 223 19.76 27.09 57.59
C ALA A 223 18.42 27.85 57.44
N PRO A 224 17.29 27.28 57.90
CA PRO A 224 15.99 27.97 57.94
C PRO A 224 16.05 29.24 58.79
N GLU A 225 15.20 30.23 58.50
CA GLU A 225 15.29 31.59 59.06
C GLU A 225 15.29 31.69 60.60
N GLY A 226 14.79 30.67 61.31
CA GLY A 226 14.76 30.61 62.78
C GLY A 226 16.03 30.10 63.47
N ALA A 227 17.05 29.66 62.72
CA ALA A 227 18.29 29.07 63.26
C ALA A 227 19.56 29.82 62.82
N LYS A 228 19.44 31.10 62.44
CA LYS A 228 20.57 31.93 61.96
C LYS A 228 21.51 32.30 63.11
N PRO A 229 22.82 31.96 63.05
CA PRO A 229 23.80 32.38 64.05
C PRO A 229 24.03 33.90 64.02
N SER A 230 24.72 34.43 65.04
CA SER A 230 24.95 35.88 65.18
C SER A 230 25.74 36.46 64.00
N GLN A 231 25.43 37.70 63.57
CA GLN A 231 26.14 38.40 62.46
C GLN A 231 27.66 38.56 62.70
N LYS A 232 28.13 38.39 63.94
CA LYS A 232 29.56 38.49 64.28
C LYS A 232 30.38 37.26 63.87
N ASP A 233 29.73 36.12 63.60
CA ASP A 233 30.40 34.85 63.32
C ASP A 233 30.52 34.53 61.81
N ILE A 234 30.01 35.42 60.94
CA ILE A 234 30.00 35.24 59.48
C ILE A 234 31.23 35.91 58.85
N VAL A 235 32.21 35.11 58.43
CA VAL A 235 33.45 35.59 57.78
C VAL A 235 33.16 36.23 56.41
N ILE A 236 32.25 35.64 55.65
CA ILE A 236 31.86 36.12 54.31
C ILE A 236 30.40 36.56 54.33
N LYS A 237 30.17 37.87 54.16
CA LYS A 237 28.82 38.46 54.26
C LYS A 237 27.92 38.24 53.04
N SER A 238 28.50 38.09 51.84
CA SER A 238 27.74 37.84 50.61
C SER A 238 27.61 36.33 50.39
N LYS A 239 26.35 35.86 50.30
CA LYS A 239 26.00 34.48 50.00
C LYS A 239 26.59 34.03 48.65
N LEU A 240 26.44 34.87 47.62
CA LEU A 240 26.94 34.58 46.26
C LEU A 240 28.48 34.53 46.22
N ALA A 241 29.15 35.49 46.86
CA ALA A 241 30.62 35.50 46.91
C ALA A 241 31.18 34.27 47.65
N LEU A 242 30.49 33.83 48.72
CA LEU A 242 30.82 32.58 49.40
C LEU A 242 30.65 31.38 48.46
N GLY A 243 29.48 31.25 47.80
CA GLY A 243 29.21 30.16 46.87
C GLY A 243 30.24 30.06 45.73
N LEU A 244 30.60 31.20 45.12
CA LEU A 244 31.61 31.25 44.06
C LEU A 244 33.01 30.88 44.58
N THR A 245 33.36 31.31 45.78
CA THR A 245 34.63 30.93 46.41
C THR A 245 34.69 29.44 46.70
N ILE A 246 33.61 28.88 47.24
CA ILE A 246 33.49 27.44 47.48
C ILE A 246 33.67 26.68 46.16
N LEU A 247 33.00 27.10 45.09
CA LEU A 247 33.17 26.51 43.75
C LEU A 247 34.63 26.57 43.28
N ILE A 248 35.29 27.72 43.39
CA ILE A 248 36.69 27.88 43.01
C ILE A 248 37.62 26.97 43.83
N VAL A 249 37.36 26.80 45.13
CA VAL A 249 38.16 25.92 45.99
C VAL A 249 37.99 24.45 45.59
N VAL A 250 36.75 24.02 45.37
CA VAL A 250 36.43 22.65 44.94
C VAL A 250 37.11 22.31 43.63
N GLU A 251 37.00 23.20 42.64
CA GLU A 251 37.57 23.03 41.31
C GLU A 251 39.11 23.06 41.35
N ASN A 252 39.71 24.03 42.04
CA ASN A 252 41.17 24.16 42.12
C ASN A 252 41.84 22.99 42.85
N LEU A 253 41.22 22.47 43.90
CA LEU A 253 41.75 21.36 44.69
C LEU A 253 41.20 19.99 44.25
N ARG A 254 40.31 19.96 43.25
CA ARG A 254 39.62 18.75 42.76
C ARG A 254 38.98 17.95 43.90
N LEU A 255 38.26 18.65 44.78
CA LEU A 255 37.59 18.01 45.93
C LEU A 255 36.45 17.11 45.43
N PRO A 256 36.22 15.93 46.04
CA PRO A 256 35.13 15.06 45.66
C PRO A 256 33.79 15.72 46.01
N ALA A 257 32.98 16.02 45.00
CA ALA A 257 31.64 16.55 45.18
C ALA A 257 30.63 15.40 45.30
N PHE A 258 29.84 15.39 46.38
CA PHE A 258 28.72 14.46 46.54
C PHE A 258 27.41 15.16 46.19
N LYS A 259 26.39 14.39 45.81
CA LYS A 259 25.07 14.91 45.41
C LYS A 259 24.49 15.97 46.36
N THR A 260 24.54 15.71 47.67
CA THR A 260 24.05 16.66 48.70
C THR A 260 24.81 17.98 48.71
N TYR A 261 26.14 17.91 48.49
CA TYR A 261 27.00 19.08 48.46
C TYR A 261 26.73 19.95 47.22
N LEU A 262 26.53 19.31 46.06
CA LEU A 262 26.14 20.01 44.83
C LEU A 262 24.80 20.73 45.01
N THR A 263 23.80 20.11 45.65
CA THR A 263 22.51 20.76 45.95
C THR A 263 22.68 21.98 46.87
N GLU A 264 23.49 21.86 47.94
CA GLU A 264 23.81 22.98 48.84
C GLU A 264 24.52 24.11 48.08
N LEU A 265 25.49 23.78 47.21
CA LEU A 265 26.21 24.76 46.40
C LEU A 265 25.29 25.48 45.38
N CYS A 266 24.39 24.74 44.70
CA CYS A 266 23.36 25.34 43.85
C CYS A 266 22.46 26.31 44.63
N SER A 267 22.16 25.99 45.90
CA SER A 267 21.33 26.83 46.77
C SER A 267 22.05 28.12 47.19
N LEU A 268 23.37 28.05 47.42
CA LEU A 268 24.23 29.23 47.67
C LEU A 268 24.36 30.12 46.43
N LEU A 269 24.42 29.52 45.25
CA LEU A 269 24.54 30.22 43.97
C LEU A 269 23.17 30.65 43.40
N CYS A 270 22.06 30.27 44.02
CA CYS A 270 20.75 30.79 43.66
C CYS A 270 20.64 32.26 44.09
N LEU A 271 20.26 33.13 43.16
CA LEU A 271 20.00 34.55 43.43
C LEU A 271 18.87 34.70 44.46
N ASP A 272 19.07 35.59 45.42
CA ASP A 272 18.08 35.90 46.44
C ASP A 272 16.95 36.76 45.88
N LYS A 273 15.77 36.67 46.49
CA LYS A 273 14.60 37.46 46.09
C LYS A 273 14.73 38.89 46.63
N VAL A 274 15.49 39.71 45.92
CA VAL A 274 15.75 41.14 46.23
C VAL A 274 15.52 42.01 44.98
N SER A 275 15.68 43.33 45.07
CA SER A 275 15.49 44.21 43.91
C SER A 275 16.55 43.99 42.83
N GLN A 276 16.19 44.23 41.57
CA GLN A 276 17.08 44.01 40.43
C GLN A 276 18.37 44.84 40.52
N GLU A 277 18.28 46.08 41.00
CA GLU A 277 19.44 46.96 41.19
C GLU A 277 20.42 46.38 42.20
N ALA A 278 19.93 45.84 43.32
CA ALA A 278 20.77 45.26 44.36
C ALA A 278 21.58 44.06 43.83
N ILE A 279 20.97 43.23 42.98
CA ILE A 279 21.66 42.11 42.33
C ILE A 279 22.68 42.60 41.32
N LEU A 280 22.33 43.57 40.47
CA LEU A 280 23.27 44.11 39.48
C LEU A 280 24.50 44.75 40.15
N ASP A 281 24.31 45.44 41.26
CA ASP A 281 25.41 46.00 42.05
C ASP A 281 26.25 44.90 42.69
N GLU A 282 25.65 43.88 43.29
CA GLU A 282 26.37 42.73 43.84
C GLU A 282 27.18 41.99 42.76
N ILE A 283 26.60 41.72 41.58
CA ILE A 283 27.29 41.11 40.45
C ILE A 283 28.43 41.99 39.95
N ARG A 284 28.26 43.32 39.87
CA ARG A 284 29.33 44.25 39.48
C ARG A 284 30.49 44.20 40.48
N HIS A 285 30.18 44.16 41.78
CA HIS A 285 31.17 44.00 42.83
C HIS A 285 31.91 42.66 42.73
N ILE A 286 31.20 41.55 42.47
CA ILE A 286 31.79 40.23 42.25
C ILE A 286 32.68 40.22 41.00
N LYS A 287 32.22 40.72 39.85
CA LYS A 287 33.03 40.82 38.62
C LYS A 287 34.34 41.57 38.87
N LYS A 288 34.32 42.64 39.67
CA LYS A 288 35.52 43.39 40.04
C LYS A 288 36.42 42.62 41.00
N ALA A 289 35.86 41.99 42.03
CA ALA A 289 36.64 41.26 43.04
C ALA A 289 37.29 39.98 42.49
N PHE A 290 36.60 39.28 41.60
CA PHE A 290 37.05 38.01 41.01
C PHE A 290 37.78 38.19 39.66
N ALA A 291 38.06 39.43 39.24
CA ALA A 291 38.70 39.72 37.95
C ALA A 291 40.07 39.02 37.76
N ALA A 292 40.76 38.69 38.85
CA ALA A 292 42.06 38.01 38.84
C ALA A 292 41.97 36.47 38.79
N VAL A 293 40.77 35.90 38.86
CA VAL A 293 40.54 34.45 38.82
C VAL A 293 40.04 34.05 37.42
N THR A 294 40.34 32.82 36.99
CA THR A 294 39.88 32.23 35.72
C THR A 294 38.38 32.41 35.50
N SER A 295 37.94 32.38 34.23
CA SER A 295 36.57 32.66 33.78
C SER A 295 35.49 32.02 34.67
N LEU A 296 34.77 32.86 35.43
CA LEU A 296 33.63 32.44 36.27
C LEU A 296 32.54 31.74 35.45
N LYS A 297 32.33 32.16 34.19
CA LYS A 297 31.41 31.50 33.26
C LYS A 297 31.78 30.02 33.10
N ALA A 298 33.05 29.73 32.83
CA ALA A 298 33.51 28.35 32.63
C ALA A 298 33.35 27.48 33.89
N LEU A 299 33.62 28.04 35.08
CA LEU A 299 33.41 27.33 36.35
C LEU A 299 31.93 27.02 36.59
N LEU A 300 31.03 27.97 36.32
CA LEU A 300 29.59 27.78 36.44
C LEU A 300 29.07 26.76 35.41
N THR A 301 29.57 26.79 34.17
CA THR A 301 29.25 25.79 33.15
C THR A 301 29.68 24.38 33.60
N ASN A 302 30.90 24.23 34.12
CA ASN A 302 31.39 22.94 34.65
C ASN A 302 30.57 22.45 35.85
N LEU A 303 30.15 23.36 36.73
CA LEU A 303 29.26 23.01 37.84
C LEU A 303 27.90 22.52 37.33
N CYS A 304 27.29 23.24 36.38
CA CYS A 304 26.05 22.81 35.76
C CYS A 304 26.21 21.42 35.12
N GLN A 305 27.29 21.18 34.37
CA GLN A 305 27.60 19.87 33.77
C GLN A 305 27.71 18.76 34.83
N THR A 306 28.49 19.00 35.89
CA THR A 306 28.67 18.04 36.99
C THR A 306 27.33 17.72 37.67
N CYS A 307 26.50 18.74 37.92
CA CYS A 307 25.16 18.56 38.45
C CYS A 307 24.25 17.76 37.51
N ILE A 308 24.37 17.95 36.20
CA ILE A 308 23.61 17.19 35.19
C ILE A 308 24.02 15.71 35.24
N ASP A 309 25.32 15.43 35.24
CA ASP A 309 25.87 14.07 35.27
C ASP A 309 25.47 13.32 36.56
N ASP A 310 25.44 14.01 37.70
CA ASP A 310 25.05 13.47 39.01
C ASP A 310 23.52 13.55 39.32
N GLN A 311 22.71 13.96 38.34
CA GLN A 311 21.25 14.09 38.45
C GLN A 311 20.79 15.03 39.60
N VAL A 312 21.44 16.18 39.74
CA VAL A 312 21.12 17.25 40.69
C VAL A 312 20.36 18.36 39.97
N HIS A 313 19.04 18.32 39.96
CA HIS A 313 18.20 19.22 39.16
C HIS A 313 18.28 20.72 39.54
N GLN A 314 18.79 21.06 40.73
CA GLN A 314 18.91 22.45 41.21
C GLN A 314 19.88 23.33 40.38
N TRP A 315 20.63 22.76 39.45
CA TRP A 315 21.49 23.53 38.53
C TRP A 315 20.70 24.57 37.72
N VAL A 316 19.40 24.36 37.49
CA VAL A 316 18.54 25.33 36.77
C VAL A 316 18.40 26.67 37.50
N TRP A 317 18.70 26.72 38.81
CA TRP A 317 18.72 27.95 39.61
C TRP A 317 19.98 28.79 39.40
N ILE A 318 21.04 28.20 38.82
CA ILE A 318 22.33 28.84 38.56
C ILE A 318 22.31 29.59 37.22
N LEU A 319 21.43 29.21 36.30
CA LEU A 319 21.34 29.79 34.95
C LEU A 319 21.32 31.33 34.93
N PRO A 320 20.59 32.04 35.81
CA PRO A 320 20.66 33.50 35.85
C PRO A 320 22.09 34.03 36.07
N LEU A 321 22.84 33.43 36.99
CA LEU A 321 24.25 33.79 37.20
C LEU A 321 25.08 33.52 35.95
N LEU A 322 24.88 32.35 35.32
CA LEU A 322 25.60 31.99 34.11
C LEU A 322 25.39 33.05 33.00
N HIS A 323 24.15 33.52 32.81
CA HIS A 323 23.84 34.58 31.85
C HIS A 323 24.44 35.93 32.25
N PHE A 324 24.42 36.29 33.54
CA PHE A 324 25.05 37.53 34.01
C PHE A 324 26.57 37.56 33.78
N PHE A 325 27.25 36.40 33.82
CA PHE A 325 28.68 36.28 33.48
C PHE A 325 28.94 35.97 32.00
N GLY A 326 27.89 35.80 31.19
CA GLY A 326 27.93 35.64 29.74
C GLY A 326 27.99 36.98 28.98
N THR A 327 28.10 36.87 27.66
CA THR A 327 28.01 38.00 26.74
C THR A 327 26.55 38.50 26.67
N PRO A 328 26.27 39.81 26.78
CA PRO A 328 24.92 40.32 26.63
C PRO A 328 24.35 40.00 25.24
N LEU A 329 23.20 39.34 25.18
CA LEU A 329 22.46 39.12 23.93
C LEU A 329 21.85 40.46 23.49
N GLN A 330 22.31 41.00 22.35
CA GLN A 330 21.88 42.32 21.85
C GLN A 330 20.75 42.27 20.80
N HIS A 331 20.32 41.09 20.33
CA HIS A 331 19.38 41.00 19.20
C HIS A 331 18.33 39.89 19.38
N ASP A 332 17.15 40.22 19.91
CA ASP A 332 16.04 39.27 20.12
C ASP A 332 15.24 38.93 18.84
N HIS A 333 15.49 39.65 17.74
CA HIS A 333 14.70 39.57 16.50
C HIS A 333 15.38 38.79 15.35
N LEU A 334 16.61 38.29 15.55
CA LEU A 334 17.37 37.55 14.54
C LEU A 334 17.36 36.05 14.81
N LEU A 335 17.44 35.24 13.75
CA LEU A 335 17.55 33.79 13.84
C LEU A 335 18.96 33.41 14.32
N MET A 336 19.06 32.83 15.51
CA MET A 336 20.31 32.34 16.10
C MET A 336 20.26 30.82 16.28
N GLU A 337 21.37 30.18 16.63
CA GLU A 337 21.35 28.78 17.08
C GLU A 337 20.63 28.66 18.44
N GLU A 338 20.00 27.51 18.71
CA GLU A 338 19.17 27.30 19.91
C GLU A 338 19.95 27.56 21.21
N ASP A 339 21.21 27.15 21.26
CA ASP A 339 22.08 27.29 22.43
C ASP A 339 22.42 28.77 22.74
N THR A 340 22.67 29.55 21.70
CA THR A 340 22.95 30.99 21.78
C THR A 340 21.68 31.76 22.15
N TRP A 341 20.55 31.42 21.53
CA TRP A 341 19.25 32.02 21.86
C TRP A 341 18.86 31.79 23.33
N ALA A 342 19.13 30.59 23.84
CA ALA A 342 18.82 30.20 25.21
C ALA A 342 19.87 30.60 26.25
N GLY A 343 21.05 31.09 25.85
CA GLY A 343 22.17 31.37 26.77
C GLY A 343 22.79 30.10 27.40
N LEU A 344 22.66 28.95 26.73
CA LEU A 344 23.06 27.63 27.22
C LEU A 344 24.35 27.10 26.56
N GLU A 345 25.17 27.98 25.98
CA GLU A 345 26.37 27.59 25.25
C GLU A 345 27.32 26.77 26.13
N GLY A 346 27.71 25.59 25.65
CA GLY A 346 28.57 24.66 26.38
C GLY A 346 27.83 23.70 27.33
N LEU A 347 26.50 23.72 27.39
CA LEU A 347 25.70 22.73 28.13
C LEU A 347 25.00 21.73 27.18
N PRO A 348 24.92 20.43 27.53
CA PRO A 348 24.30 19.40 26.71
C PRO A 348 22.77 19.36 26.87
N PHE A 349 22.10 20.52 26.82
CA PHE A 349 20.66 20.64 27.11
C PHE A 349 19.76 19.80 26.19
N ALA A 350 20.18 19.57 24.95
CA ALA A 350 19.48 18.71 24.00
C ALA A 350 19.44 17.23 24.44
N GLU A 351 20.43 16.75 25.20
CA GLU A 351 20.43 15.41 25.78
C GLU A 351 19.61 15.35 27.08
N ILE A 352 19.72 16.41 27.90
CA ILE A 352 19.01 16.52 29.19
C ILE A 352 17.51 16.40 28.97
N ARG A 353 16.96 17.16 28.02
CA ARG A 353 15.52 17.18 27.75
C ARG A 353 14.95 15.87 27.22
N LYS A 354 15.80 14.94 26.75
CA LYS A 354 15.38 13.59 26.31
C LYS A 354 15.32 12.58 27.47
N LYS A 355 16.12 12.80 28.52
CA LYS A 355 16.27 11.88 29.66
C LYS A 355 15.64 12.42 30.95
N GLY A 356 15.15 13.66 30.93
CA GLY A 356 14.73 14.40 32.11
C GLY A 356 13.45 13.87 32.74
N ASP A 357 13.41 13.88 34.08
CA ASP A 357 12.19 13.69 34.84
C ASP A 357 11.25 14.89 34.63
N MET A 358 10.14 14.59 33.97
CA MET A 358 9.01 15.44 33.66
C MET A 358 8.60 16.40 34.79
N GLY A 359 8.49 15.91 36.02
CA GLY A 359 7.91 16.65 37.13
C GLY A 359 8.92 17.44 37.95
N ALA A 360 10.13 16.91 38.11
CA ALA A 360 11.12 17.44 39.04
C ALA A 360 11.63 18.84 38.61
N LEU A 361 11.98 19.01 37.33
CA LEU A 361 12.51 20.29 36.82
C LEU A 361 11.45 21.40 36.85
N LEU A 362 10.24 21.10 36.37
CA LEU A 362 9.16 22.08 36.33
C LEU A 362 8.77 22.54 37.75
N GLN A 363 8.77 21.64 38.73
CA GLN A 363 8.49 21.98 40.12
C GLN A 363 9.54 22.91 40.73
N LEU A 364 10.82 22.70 40.43
CA LEU A 364 11.91 23.58 40.88
C LEU A 364 11.83 24.96 40.22
N MET A 365 11.40 25.04 38.97
CA MET A 365 11.14 26.31 38.27
C MET A 365 9.93 27.05 38.88
N LYS A 366 8.87 26.32 39.26
CA LYS A 366 7.71 26.89 40.01
C LYS A 366 8.14 27.48 41.35
N GLU A 367 8.98 26.77 42.09
CA GLU A 367 9.47 27.23 43.40
C GLU A 367 10.24 28.56 43.31
N LYS A 368 11.06 28.73 42.26
CA LYS A 368 11.93 29.90 42.07
C LYS A 368 11.51 30.79 40.90
N ARG A 369 10.21 30.89 40.61
CA ARG A 369 9.66 31.69 39.50
C ARG A 369 10.16 33.15 39.47
N TYR A 370 10.42 33.75 40.64
CA TYR A 370 10.91 35.13 40.75
C TYR A 370 12.24 35.36 40.03
N LEU A 371 13.05 34.32 39.78
CA LEU A 371 14.31 34.43 39.04
C LEU A 371 14.11 34.99 37.62
N MET A 372 12.95 34.77 37.00
CA MET A 372 12.62 35.29 35.67
C MET A 372 12.43 36.81 35.65
N GLU A 373 12.11 37.43 36.79
CA GLU A 373 12.04 38.90 36.90
C GLU A 373 13.45 39.51 36.87
N LEU A 374 14.46 38.75 37.31
CA LEU A 374 15.86 39.18 37.40
C LEU A 374 16.61 38.97 36.09
N ASP A 375 16.31 37.89 35.38
CA ASP A 375 16.95 37.50 34.13
C ASP A 375 15.91 37.16 33.04
N LYS A 376 15.84 38.03 32.04
CA LYS A 376 14.93 37.88 30.89
C LYS A 376 15.31 36.73 29.95
N THR A 377 16.53 36.23 30.00
CA THR A 377 16.99 35.10 29.17
C THR A 377 16.53 33.77 29.77
N LEU A 378 16.27 33.72 31.09
CA LEU A 378 15.94 32.51 31.82
C LEU A 378 14.74 31.75 31.25
N VAL A 379 13.73 32.48 30.75
CA VAL A 379 12.55 31.86 30.12
C VAL A 379 12.94 31.04 28.88
N LYS A 380 13.92 31.52 28.10
CA LYS A 380 14.46 30.86 26.90
C LYS A 380 15.26 29.63 27.28
N SER A 381 16.05 29.72 28.34
CA SER A 381 16.84 28.61 28.87
C SER A 381 15.95 27.49 29.43
N TRP A 382 14.96 27.84 30.24
CA TRP A 382 14.05 26.88 30.86
C TRP A 382 13.18 26.16 29.82
N ILE A 383 12.67 26.85 28.80
CA ILE A 383 11.91 26.20 27.72
C ILE A 383 12.78 25.24 26.89
N CYS A 384 14.08 25.49 26.73
CA CYS A 384 15.00 24.60 25.99
C CYS A 384 15.37 23.33 26.77
N VAL A 385 15.41 23.41 28.11
CA VAL A 385 15.86 22.32 29.00
C VAL A 385 14.73 21.35 29.38
N LEU A 386 13.48 21.83 29.45
CA LEU A 386 12.34 21.00 29.84
C LEU A 386 12.06 19.87 28.83
N PRO A 387 11.61 18.69 29.26
CA PRO A 387 11.01 17.70 28.34
C PRO A 387 9.84 18.28 27.56
N LEU A 388 9.57 17.79 26.34
CA LEU A 388 8.61 18.39 25.40
C LEU A 388 7.19 18.43 25.97
N GLU A 389 6.85 17.41 26.74
CA GLU A 389 5.56 17.17 27.37
C GLU A 389 5.26 18.16 28.50
N SER A 390 6.30 18.74 29.13
CA SER A 390 6.16 19.76 30.18
C SER A 390 6.12 21.20 29.62
N VAL A 391 6.44 21.39 28.33
CA VAL A 391 6.47 22.71 27.69
C VAL A 391 5.09 23.38 27.64
N PRO A 392 3.97 22.70 27.33
CA PRO A 392 2.65 23.34 27.32
C PRO A 392 2.28 23.95 28.69
N GLU A 393 2.48 23.20 29.77
CA GLU A 393 2.23 23.68 31.14
C GLU A 393 3.17 24.83 31.49
N PHE A 394 4.44 24.77 31.06
CA PHE A 394 5.38 25.85 31.25
C PHE A 394 4.97 27.14 30.53
N ILE A 395 4.57 27.06 29.25
CA ILE A 395 4.14 28.23 28.48
C ILE A 395 2.94 28.90 29.16
N GLY A 396 1.92 28.13 29.55
CA GLY A 396 0.73 28.67 30.22
C GLY A 396 1.02 29.30 31.59
N GLY A 397 2.01 28.77 32.33
CA GLY A 397 2.33 29.24 33.68
C GLY A 397 3.37 30.37 33.76
N PHE A 398 4.31 30.43 32.82
CA PHE A 398 5.54 31.21 32.94
C PHE A 398 5.82 32.17 31.78
N CYS A 399 5.35 31.87 30.56
CA CYS A 399 5.72 32.63 29.38
C CYS A 399 4.68 33.69 29.02
N SER A 400 4.96 34.96 29.33
CA SER A 400 4.08 36.09 28.94
C SER A 400 4.38 36.67 27.56
N ASP A 401 5.55 36.35 27.00
CA ASP A 401 6.03 36.82 25.70
C ASP A 401 5.74 35.77 24.61
N LEU A 402 4.89 36.16 23.67
CA LEU A 402 4.44 35.30 22.59
C LEU A 402 5.58 34.93 21.62
N LEU A 403 6.50 35.86 21.32
CA LEU A 403 7.58 35.61 20.38
C LEU A 403 8.54 34.56 20.96
N VAL A 404 8.85 34.67 22.25
CA VAL A 404 9.70 33.70 22.96
C VAL A 404 9.06 32.31 22.97
N ALA A 405 7.75 32.22 23.23
CA ALA A 405 7.04 30.95 23.20
C ALA A 405 7.07 30.31 21.80
N LEU A 406 6.81 31.09 20.75
CA LEU A 406 6.83 30.62 19.36
C LEU A 406 8.23 30.20 18.90
N GLN A 407 9.26 31.00 19.20
CA GLN A 407 10.65 30.68 18.87
C GLN A 407 11.11 29.41 19.60
N GLY A 408 10.87 29.32 20.91
CA GLY A 408 11.20 28.14 21.70
C GLY A 408 10.56 26.90 21.11
N VAL A 409 9.26 26.91 20.86
CA VAL A 409 8.55 25.80 20.21
C VAL A 409 9.09 25.50 18.82
N SER A 410 9.42 26.52 18.01
CA SER A 410 10.03 26.31 16.69
C SER A 410 11.33 25.53 16.78
N TYR A 411 12.24 25.90 17.68
CA TYR A 411 13.47 25.13 17.90
C TYR A 411 13.17 23.71 18.39
N ARG A 412 12.19 23.54 19.29
CA ARG A 412 11.80 22.22 19.79
C ARG A 412 11.31 21.29 18.68
N LEU A 413 10.61 21.80 17.68
CA LEU A 413 9.99 21.03 16.60
C LEU A 413 10.84 20.93 15.33
N GLU A 414 11.95 21.67 15.24
CA GLU A 414 12.88 21.66 14.10
C GLU A 414 13.63 20.32 13.94
N HIS A 415 13.71 19.51 15.00
CA HIS A 415 14.38 18.22 14.98
C HIS A 415 13.56 17.10 14.32
N VAL A 416 14.10 16.55 13.23
CA VAL A 416 13.46 15.55 12.34
C VAL A 416 13.09 14.24 13.06
N ASP A 417 13.83 13.83 14.09
CA ASP A 417 13.61 12.53 14.74
C ASP A 417 12.29 12.45 15.54
N LEU A 418 11.75 13.59 15.98
CA LEU A 418 10.44 13.65 16.63
C LEU A 418 9.33 13.13 15.70
N TRP A 419 9.38 13.52 14.42
CA TRP A 419 8.36 13.19 13.43
C TRP A 419 8.51 11.78 12.81
N LYS A 420 9.62 11.07 13.09
CA LYS A 420 9.83 9.68 12.65
C LYS A 420 9.23 8.66 13.62
N SER A 421 9.02 9.05 14.88
CA SER A 421 8.40 8.18 15.87
C SER A 421 6.92 7.97 15.52
N SER A 422 6.46 6.71 15.56
CA SER A 422 5.04 6.36 15.37
C SER A 422 4.27 6.38 16.70
N GLU A 423 4.86 6.98 17.74
CA GLU A 423 4.29 7.02 19.07
C GLU A 423 3.15 8.05 19.14
N VAL A 424 1.92 7.54 19.23
CA VAL A 424 0.68 8.34 19.35
C VAL A 424 0.78 9.36 20.49
N CYS A 425 1.49 9.03 21.57
CA CYS A 425 1.70 9.92 22.72
C CYS A 425 2.48 11.20 22.36
N LEU A 426 3.52 11.11 21.52
CA LEU A 426 4.32 12.27 21.13
C LEU A 426 3.51 13.24 20.25
N LEU A 427 2.69 12.70 19.34
CA LEU A 427 1.81 13.52 18.49
C LEU A 427 0.74 14.27 19.30
N ALA A 428 0.18 13.62 20.32
CA ALA A 428 -0.77 14.26 21.24
C ALA A 428 -0.11 15.43 22.02
N VAL A 429 1.17 15.29 22.38
CA VAL A 429 1.95 16.35 23.03
C VAL A 429 2.17 17.53 22.09
N VAL A 430 2.56 17.27 20.83
CA VAL A 430 2.73 18.34 19.82
C VAL A 430 1.41 19.05 19.56
N GLU A 431 0.29 18.31 19.45
CA GLU A 431 -1.04 18.90 19.30
C GLU A 431 -1.41 19.77 20.50
N SER A 432 -1.20 19.29 21.73
CA SER A 432 -1.42 20.07 22.95
C SER A 432 -0.58 21.35 22.97
N LEU A 433 0.66 21.26 22.51
CA LEU A 433 1.60 22.37 22.49
C LEU A 433 1.20 23.45 21.48
N LEU A 434 0.81 23.06 20.26
CA LEU A 434 0.26 24.00 19.27
C LEU A 434 -1.08 24.59 19.73
N LYS A 435 -1.94 23.81 20.38
CA LYS A 435 -3.19 24.31 20.99
C LYS A 435 -2.91 25.35 22.07
N THR A 436 -1.94 25.11 22.95
CA THR A 436 -1.53 26.09 23.96
C THR A 436 -1.05 27.39 23.30
N LEU A 437 -0.21 27.30 22.26
CA LEU A 437 0.23 28.49 21.52
C LEU A 437 -0.92 29.22 20.83
N LEU A 438 -1.88 28.48 20.25
CA LEU A 438 -3.08 29.05 19.64
C LEU A 438 -3.93 29.79 20.69
N CYS A 439 -4.12 29.21 21.88
CA CYS A 439 -4.79 29.87 23.00
C CYS A 439 -4.05 31.15 23.44
N THR A 440 -2.72 31.10 23.55
CA THR A 440 -1.91 32.28 23.87
C THR A 440 -2.04 33.39 22.81
N LEU A 441 -2.13 33.01 21.52
CA LEU A 441 -2.40 33.94 20.42
C LEU A 441 -3.79 34.57 20.53
N ASP A 442 -4.81 33.79 20.92
CA ASP A 442 -6.18 34.25 21.11
C ASP A 442 -6.32 35.22 22.29
N GLU A 443 -5.70 34.93 23.44
CA GLU A 443 -5.70 35.81 24.62
C GLU A 443 -5.07 37.19 24.32
N LYS A 444 -4.08 37.23 23.43
CA LYS A 444 -3.33 38.45 23.09
C LYS A 444 -4.00 39.29 22.00
N GLN A 445 -5.11 38.83 21.40
CA GLN A 445 -5.86 39.62 20.39
C GLN A 445 -6.34 40.99 20.89
N ALA A 446 -6.38 41.23 22.20
CA ALA A 446 -6.76 42.52 22.77
C ALA A 446 -5.68 43.62 22.62
N ARG A 447 -4.44 43.31 22.22
CA ARG A 447 -3.34 44.30 22.09
C ARG A 447 -2.52 44.05 20.82
N ALA A 448 -2.36 45.08 19.99
CA ALA A 448 -1.47 45.03 18.83
C ALA A 448 -0.01 44.84 19.28
N LEU A 449 0.74 44.00 18.56
CA LEU A 449 2.17 43.79 18.79
C LEU A 449 3.00 44.91 18.13
N GLU A 450 4.22 45.11 18.61
CA GLU A 450 5.20 45.96 17.91
C GLU A 450 5.57 45.35 16.55
N ALA A 451 5.81 46.19 15.53
CA ALA A 451 5.96 45.75 14.14
C ALA A 451 7.02 44.65 13.94
N GLY A 452 8.22 44.80 14.52
CA GLY A 452 9.29 43.79 14.41
C GLY A 452 8.97 42.48 15.14
N SER A 453 8.29 42.54 16.29
CA SER A 453 7.84 41.36 17.04
C SER A 453 6.74 40.60 16.29
N TRP A 454 5.75 41.32 15.73
CA TRP A 454 4.68 40.75 14.92
C TRP A 454 5.22 39.99 13.70
N GLN A 455 6.14 40.60 12.95
CA GLN A 455 6.70 39.99 11.74
C GLN A 455 7.51 38.72 12.04
N SER A 456 8.23 38.74 13.18
CA SER A 456 8.94 37.58 13.70
C SER A 456 7.99 36.46 14.13
N CYS A 457 6.89 36.79 14.82
CA CYS A 457 5.84 35.84 15.18
C CYS A 457 5.22 35.18 13.94
N LEU A 458 4.87 35.97 12.93
CA LEU A 458 4.28 35.47 11.69
C LEU A 458 5.24 34.53 10.93
N THR A 459 6.53 34.88 10.90
CA THR A 459 7.59 34.06 10.30
C THR A 459 7.81 32.76 11.07
N CYS A 460 7.77 32.80 12.41
CA CYS A 460 7.84 31.58 13.24
C CYS A 460 6.63 30.67 13.00
N CYS A 461 5.42 31.22 12.94
CA CYS A 461 4.21 30.44 12.62
C CYS A 461 4.31 29.80 11.22
N LEU A 462 4.82 30.51 10.21
CA LEU A 462 5.04 29.94 8.88
C LEU A 462 6.07 28.81 8.88
N LYS A 463 7.23 29.00 9.55
CA LYS A 463 8.26 27.96 9.66
C LYS A 463 7.74 26.71 10.38
N LEU A 464 6.95 26.90 11.44
CA LEU A 464 6.26 25.83 12.15
C LEU A 464 5.31 25.08 11.22
N HIS A 465 4.40 25.78 10.54
CA HIS A 465 3.46 25.17 9.60
C HIS A 465 4.17 24.38 8.50
N LYS A 466 5.21 24.96 7.89
CA LYS A 466 6.03 24.30 6.87
C LYS A 466 6.68 23.02 7.38
N SER A 467 7.22 23.05 8.59
CA SER A 467 7.86 21.88 9.21
C SER A 467 6.84 20.79 9.52
N VAL A 468 5.70 21.15 10.12
CA VAL A 468 4.59 20.23 10.40
C VAL A 468 4.09 19.60 9.10
N CYS A 469 3.76 20.39 8.08
CA CYS A 469 3.24 19.89 6.80
C CYS A 469 4.26 19.00 6.05
N LYS A 470 5.56 19.29 6.16
CA LYS A 470 6.62 18.49 5.54
C LYS A 470 6.81 17.13 6.20
N TYR A 471 6.76 17.06 7.53
CA TYR A 471 7.10 15.85 8.27
C TYR A 471 5.89 15.02 8.72
N MET A 472 4.70 15.62 8.85
CA MET A 472 3.49 14.93 9.27
C MET A 472 2.91 14.05 8.16
N LYS A 473 3.30 12.78 8.13
CA LYS A 473 2.84 11.80 7.12
C LYS A 473 1.57 11.04 7.51
N TRP A 474 1.26 10.98 8.81
CA TRP A 474 0.07 10.30 9.30
C TRP A 474 -1.13 11.25 9.24
N GLY A 475 -2.07 10.99 8.33
CA GLY A 475 -3.20 11.89 8.12
C GLY A 475 -4.20 11.95 9.30
N GLY A 476 -4.24 10.93 10.16
CA GLY A 476 -5.09 10.93 11.36
C GLY A 476 -4.78 12.07 12.35
N GLY A 477 -3.58 12.65 12.29
CA GLY A 477 -3.20 13.84 13.08
C GLY A 477 -3.35 15.16 12.31
N PHE A 478 -4.34 15.26 11.41
CA PHE A 478 -4.64 16.47 10.63
C PHE A 478 -4.88 17.74 11.47
N MET A 479 -5.27 17.59 12.74
CA MET A 479 -5.42 18.71 13.66
C MET A 479 -4.12 19.49 13.87
N ILE A 480 -2.95 18.85 13.77
CA ILE A 480 -1.66 19.52 13.96
C ILE A 480 -1.40 20.53 12.82
N PRO A 481 -1.41 20.15 11.53
CA PRO A 481 -1.25 21.12 10.44
C PRO A 481 -2.41 22.12 10.38
N ALA A 482 -3.65 21.73 10.69
CA ALA A 482 -4.78 22.65 10.77
C ALA A 482 -4.56 23.74 11.85
N THR A 483 -4.18 23.34 13.07
CA THR A 483 -3.88 24.26 14.18
C THR A 483 -2.75 25.21 13.81
N SER A 484 -1.68 24.72 13.16
CA SER A 484 -0.57 25.59 12.72
C SER A 484 -1.00 26.61 11.64
N ALA A 485 -1.92 26.26 10.73
CA ALA A 485 -2.49 27.20 9.77
C ALA A 485 -3.40 28.23 10.46
N MET A 486 -4.20 27.79 11.45
CA MET A 486 -5.00 28.69 12.29
C MET A 486 -4.11 29.69 13.05
N MET A 487 -2.97 29.25 13.60
CA MET A 487 -2.01 30.12 14.28
C MET A 487 -1.49 31.23 13.35
N ILE A 488 -1.24 30.93 12.06
CA ILE A 488 -0.83 31.94 11.06
C ILE A 488 -1.96 32.96 10.87
N SER A 489 -3.20 32.50 10.69
CA SER A 489 -4.35 33.41 10.58
C SER A 489 -4.50 34.30 11.81
N LYS A 490 -4.40 33.74 13.02
CA LYS A 490 -4.50 34.48 14.28
C LYS A 490 -3.35 35.47 14.48
N ALA A 491 -2.12 35.07 14.18
CA ALA A 491 -0.95 35.94 14.22
C ALA A 491 -1.07 37.10 13.22
N ALA A 492 -1.60 36.85 12.02
CA ALA A 492 -1.84 37.90 11.03
C ALA A 492 -2.86 38.95 11.52
N ARG A 493 -3.84 38.58 12.36
CA ARG A 493 -4.82 39.51 12.95
C ARG A 493 -4.20 40.45 14.01
N LEU A 494 -3.00 40.16 14.51
CA LEU A 494 -2.28 40.99 15.49
C LEU A 494 -1.48 42.13 14.84
N GLN A 495 -1.70 42.41 13.56
CA GLN A 495 -0.96 43.41 12.79
C GLN A 495 -1.10 44.81 13.39
N PRO A 496 0.01 45.55 13.63
CA PRO A 496 -0.05 46.92 14.14
C PRO A 496 -0.63 47.90 13.11
N ALA A 497 -1.48 48.83 13.58
CA ALA A 497 -2.18 49.81 12.75
C ALA A 497 -1.26 50.74 11.93
N ALA A 498 -0.01 50.93 12.36
CA ALA A 498 0.98 51.79 11.71
C ALA A 498 1.52 51.24 10.36
N VAL A 499 1.35 49.94 10.08
CA VAL A 499 1.85 49.29 8.85
C VAL A 499 0.93 49.58 7.65
N SER A 500 -0.26 50.14 7.86
CA SER A 500 -1.21 50.49 6.78
C SER A 500 -0.92 51.85 6.11
N THR A 501 -0.01 52.66 6.63
CA THR A 501 0.35 53.98 6.07
C THR A 501 1.77 53.98 5.51
N LYS A 502 1.84 54.07 4.18
CA LYS A 502 3.05 54.29 3.38
C LYS A 502 3.90 55.43 3.95
N GLU A 503 5.16 55.15 4.28
CA GLU A 503 6.34 55.90 3.80
C GLU A 503 7.64 55.13 4.16
N PRO A 504 8.61 54.99 3.23
CA PRO A 504 9.83 54.24 3.48
C PRO A 504 10.85 55.10 4.22
N PHE A 505 11.10 54.82 5.51
CA PHE A 505 12.31 55.30 6.18
C PHE A 505 13.47 54.35 5.88
N MET A 506 14.55 54.94 5.39
CA MET A 506 15.79 54.29 4.94
C MET A 506 16.61 53.85 6.17
N GLY A 507 16.78 52.53 6.36
CA GLY A 507 17.69 51.96 7.37
C GLY A 507 17.55 50.44 7.53
N ASP A 508 18.55 49.71 7.04
CA ASP A 508 18.80 48.25 7.07
C ASP A 508 17.82 47.28 6.37
N ALA A 509 18.39 46.55 5.41
CA ALA A 509 17.74 45.61 4.53
C ALA A 509 17.33 44.31 5.26
N VAL A 510 16.16 44.30 5.87
CA VAL A 510 15.38 43.07 6.05
C VAL A 510 14.30 43.09 4.98
N GLN A 511 14.35 42.14 4.04
CA GLN A 511 13.27 41.94 3.07
C GLN A 511 11.96 41.78 3.84
N GLU A 512 11.10 42.80 3.80
CA GLU A 512 9.74 42.70 4.31
C GLU A 512 9.03 41.56 3.58
N VAL A 513 8.80 40.42 4.23
CA VAL A 513 7.96 39.37 3.67
C VAL A 513 6.53 39.94 3.66
N PRO A 514 5.92 40.18 2.49
CA PRO A 514 4.55 40.65 2.46
C PRO A 514 3.66 39.57 3.07
N VAL A 515 2.68 39.95 3.89
CA VAL A 515 1.69 39.03 4.50
C VAL A 515 1.06 38.11 3.45
N VAL A 516 0.85 38.64 2.24
CA VAL A 516 0.36 37.90 1.07
C VAL A 516 1.29 36.74 0.68
N GLY A 517 2.60 36.91 0.78
CA GLY A 517 3.59 35.85 0.55
C GLY A 517 3.45 34.71 1.55
N VAL A 518 3.31 35.04 2.84
CA VAL A 518 3.09 34.06 3.92
C VAL A 518 1.82 33.23 3.69
N PHE A 519 0.73 33.90 3.33
CA PHE A 519 -0.55 33.25 3.04
C PHE A 519 -0.46 32.28 1.86
N ASN A 520 0.16 32.70 0.75
CA ASN A 520 0.37 31.84 -0.41
C ASN A 520 1.29 30.64 -0.11
N GLU A 521 2.33 30.82 0.72
CA GLU A 521 3.17 29.71 1.18
C GLU A 521 2.39 28.72 2.07
N THR A 522 1.58 29.23 3.00
CA THR A 522 0.72 28.42 3.87
C THR A 522 -0.23 27.54 3.05
N LEU A 523 -0.88 28.11 2.04
CA LEU A 523 -1.79 27.37 1.15
C LEU A 523 -1.03 26.28 0.39
N ARG A 524 0.13 26.60 -0.16
CA ARG A 524 0.96 25.67 -0.93
C ARG A 524 1.45 24.49 -0.08
N ASP A 525 1.89 24.76 1.15
CA ASP A 525 2.36 23.73 2.08
C ASP A 525 1.18 22.85 2.55
N THR A 526 0.00 23.42 2.78
CA THR A 526 -1.23 22.68 3.09
C THR A 526 -1.65 21.77 1.93
N GLN A 527 -1.69 22.26 0.70
CA GLN A 527 -1.99 21.43 -0.49
C GLN A 527 -0.95 20.31 -0.66
N THR A 528 0.32 20.60 -0.40
CA THR A 528 1.40 19.61 -0.47
C THR A 528 1.25 18.54 0.59
N TRP A 529 0.84 18.91 1.80
CA TRP A 529 0.53 17.96 2.86
C TRP A 529 -0.64 17.04 2.49
N PHE A 530 -1.75 17.58 1.97
CA PHE A 530 -2.87 16.76 1.47
C PHE A 530 -2.40 15.78 0.40
N ARG A 531 -1.66 16.24 -0.63
CA ARG A 531 -1.11 15.35 -1.67
C ARG A 531 -0.22 14.24 -1.12
N ASN A 532 0.59 14.53 -0.10
CA ASN A 532 1.53 13.57 0.48
C ASN A 532 0.86 12.54 1.40
N THR A 533 -0.22 12.92 2.07
CA THR A 533 -0.96 12.06 3.02
C THR A 533 -2.03 11.22 2.33
N LEU A 534 -2.69 11.75 1.31
CA LEU A 534 -3.80 11.14 0.59
C LEU A 534 -3.34 10.25 -0.58
N LYS A 535 -2.61 9.18 -0.27
CA LYS A 535 -2.01 8.27 -1.29
C LYS A 535 -2.97 7.24 -1.88
N GLN A 536 -4.09 7.00 -1.21
CA GLN A 536 -5.12 6.06 -1.68
C GLN A 536 -6.25 6.83 -2.36
N LYS A 537 -7.05 6.10 -3.15
CA LYS A 537 -8.34 6.58 -3.65
C LYS A 537 -9.21 7.10 -2.51
N LEU A 538 -10.06 8.07 -2.80
CA LEU A 538 -10.99 8.67 -1.83
C LEU A 538 -11.93 7.60 -1.26
N LEU A 539 -12.35 6.65 -2.09
CA LEU A 539 -13.39 5.67 -1.78
C LEU A 539 -12.89 4.22 -1.82
N THR A 540 -13.49 3.38 -0.98
CA THR A 540 -13.32 1.93 -0.96
C THR A 540 -14.68 1.26 -1.13
N GLU A 541 -14.76 0.25 -2.00
CA GLU A 541 -15.97 -0.52 -2.28
C GLU A 541 -16.13 -1.67 -1.29
N CYS A 542 -17.32 -1.80 -0.68
CA CYS A 542 -17.62 -2.86 0.27
C CYS A 542 -18.99 -3.47 -0.05
N GLN A 543 -18.98 -4.59 -0.80
CA GLN A 543 -20.08 -5.49 -1.25
C GLN A 543 -21.43 -4.87 -1.72
N GLU A 544 -21.95 -3.82 -1.08
CA GLU A 544 -23.16 -3.05 -1.46
C GLU A 544 -23.09 -1.54 -1.10
N HIS A 545 -21.99 -1.04 -0.51
CA HIS A 545 -21.85 0.35 -0.06
C HIS A 545 -20.48 0.97 -0.40
N VAL A 546 -20.50 2.28 -0.62
CA VAL A 546 -19.30 3.09 -0.85
C VAL A 546 -18.94 3.83 0.44
N MET A 547 -17.69 3.66 0.91
CA MET A 547 -17.17 4.31 2.11
C MET A 547 -15.90 5.09 1.80
N PHE A 548 -15.59 6.09 2.62
CA PHE A 548 -14.31 6.80 2.55
C PHE A 548 -13.16 5.89 3.00
N SER A 549 -12.10 5.82 2.20
CA SER A 549 -10.90 5.03 2.50
C SER A 549 -10.23 5.49 3.79
N PHE A 550 -10.23 6.80 4.03
CA PHE A 550 -9.73 7.42 5.24
C PHE A 550 -10.89 8.02 6.06
N TYR A 551 -11.12 7.49 7.26
CA TYR A 551 -12.21 7.96 8.12
C TYR A 551 -12.06 9.44 8.55
N TRP A 552 -10.83 9.93 8.62
CA TRP A 552 -10.45 11.28 9.06
C TRP A 552 -10.46 12.32 7.93
N GLU A 553 -10.45 11.90 6.66
CA GLU A 553 -10.20 12.80 5.52
C GLU A 553 -11.25 13.92 5.41
N LEU A 554 -12.53 13.59 5.53
CA LEU A 554 -13.60 14.60 5.49
C LEU A 554 -13.50 15.63 6.61
N GLN A 555 -13.11 15.19 7.82
CA GLN A 555 -12.92 16.08 8.95
C GLN A 555 -11.72 17.01 8.73
N ALA A 556 -10.65 16.50 8.10
CA ALA A 556 -9.53 17.34 7.71
C ALA A 556 -9.97 18.44 6.73
N TRP A 557 -10.66 18.09 5.64
CA TRP A 557 -11.17 19.08 4.68
C TRP A 557 -12.05 20.14 5.36
N ASP A 558 -12.94 19.72 6.26
CA ASP A 558 -13.83 20.61 7.01
C ASP A 558 -13.07 21.59 7.93
N GLU A 559 -12.11 21.11 8.73
CA GLU A 559 -11.30 21.97 9.59
C GLU A 559 -10.48 22.99 8.79
N PHE A 560 -9.89 22.60 7.66
CA PHE A 560 -9.12 23.53 6.83
C PHE A 560 -10.02 24.55 6.09
N VAL A 561 -11.20 24.15 5.62
CA VAL A 561 -12.16 25.04 4.92
C VAL A 561 -12.73 26.11 5.86
N LYS A 562 -12.87 25.80 7.15
CA LYS A 562 -13.36 26.72 8.19
C LYS A 562 -12.36 27.82 8.58
N ILE A 563 -11.10 27.69 8.20
CA ILE A 563 -10.08 28.69 8.53
C ILE A 563 -10.37 30.00 7.79
N SER A 564 -10.56 31.08 8.54
CA SER A 564 -10.73 32.43 8.00
C SER A 564 -9.50 33.29 8.28
N PHE A 565 -8.95 33.91 7.24
CA PHE A 565 -7.83 34.85 7.33
C PHE A 565 -8.35 36.29 7.47
N PRO A 566 -7.54 37.23 7.98
CA PRO A 566 -7.96 38.64 8.04
C PRO A 566 -8.24 39.27 6.66
N ASP A 567 -7.65 38.75 5.59
CA ASP A 567 -7.98 39.12 4.21
C ASP A 567 -9.14 38.26 3.69
N GLU A 568 -10.28 38.90 3.42
CA GLU A 568 -11.49 38.24 2.90
C GLU A 568 -11.26 37.65 1.50
N GLN A 569 -10.53 38.35 0.62
CA GLN A 569 -10.22 37.86 -0.73
C GLN A 569 -9.33 36.62 -0.65
N PHE A 570 -8.36 36.62 0.25
CA PHE A 570 -7.53 35.44 0.48
C PHE A 570 -8.33 34.30 1.11
N THR A 571 -9.25 34.58 2.04
CA THR A 571 -10.13 33.56 2.65
C THR A 571 -11.00 32.87 1.59
N GLU A 572 -11.58 33.64 0.67
CA GLU A 572 -12.33 33.09 -0.46
C GLU A 572 -11.41 32.26 -1.38
N ARG A 573 -10.23 32.77 -1.71
CA ARG A 573 -9.24 32.03 -2.52
C ARG A 573 -8.80 30.74 -1.84
N TRP A 574 -8.54 30.76 -0.53
CA TRP A 574 -8.18 29.59 0.28
C TRP A 574 -9.27 28.53 0.20
N LYS A 575 -10.52 28.92 0.50
CA LYS A 575 -11.68 28.03 0.46
C LYS A 575 -11.91 27.46 -0.94
N ASN A 576 -11.94 28.29 -1.98
CA ASN A 576 -12.17 27.86 -3.35
C ASN A 576 -11.05 26.94 -3.87
N THR A 577 -9.79 27.19 -3.50
CA THR A 577 -8.67 26.35 -3.90
C THR A 577 -8.76 24.95 -3.26
N LEU A 578 -9.06 24.87 -1.96
CA LEU A 578 -9.22 23.59 -1.27
C LEU A 578 -10.45 22.81 -1.79
N LEU A 579 -11.57 23.50 -2.05
CA LEU A 579 -12.75 22.87 -2.63
C LEU A 579 -12.50 22.38 -4.06
N ALA A 580 -11.71 23.10 -4.86
CA ALA A 580 -11.31 22.64 -6.20
C ALA A 580 -10.40 21.40 -6.14
N ASP A 581 -9.52 21.32 -5.15
CA ASP A 581 -8.69 20.12 -4.92
C ASP A 581 -9.53 18.94 -4.46
N LEU A 582 -10.50 19.16 -3.56
CA LEU A 582 -11.48 18.15 -3.16
C LEU A 582 -12.34 17.69 -4.34
N ALA A 583 -12.84 18.61 -5.17
CA ALA A 583 -13.62 18.30 -6.37
C ALA A 583 -12.83 17.39 -7.33
N ARG A 584 -11.57 17.75 -7.61
CA ARG A 584 -10.67 16.91 -8.44
C ARG A 584 -10.52 15.52 -7.85
N ARG A 585 -10.36 15.43 -6.53
CA ARG A 585 -10.22 14.15 -5.83
C ARG A 585 -11.49 13.30 -5.85
N ILE A 586 -12.68 13.91 -5.83
CA ILE A 586 -13.95 13.20 -6.05
C ILE A 586 -14.05 12.73 -7.51
N GLN A 587 -13.67 13.59 -8.46
CA GLN A 587 -13.72 13.29 -9.90
C GLN A 587 -12.75 12.19 -10.36
N GLU A 588 -11.69 11.92 -9.58
CA GLU A 588 -10.79 10.77 -9.79
C GLU A 588 -11.48 9.41 -9.54
N GLU A 589 -12.62 9.39 -8.84
CA GLU A 589 -13.41 8.19 -8.60
C GLU A 589 -14.30 7.84 -9.80
N PRO A 590 -14.66 6.56 -10.00
CA PRO A 590 -15.60 6.16 -11.04
C PRO A 590 -16.93 6.96 -10.95
N PRO A 591 -17.56 7.35 -12.07
CA PRO A 591 -18.78 8.17 -12.06
C PRO A 591 -19.91 7.61 -11.18
N VAL A 592 -20.10 6.28 -11.18
CA VAL A 592 -21.07 5.61 -10.30
C VAL A 592 -20.74 5.83 -8.82
N ASN A 593 -19.46 5.73 -8.44
CA ASN A 593 -19.04 5.88 -7.05
C ASN A 593 -19.17 7.33 -6.56
N GLN A 594 -19.02 8.33 -7.44
CA GLN A 594 -19.27 9.74 -7.12
C GLN A 594 -20.74 9.99 -6.73
N ILE A 595 -21.67 9.35 -7.44
CA ILE A 595 -23.10 9.41 -7.15
C ILE A 595 -23.41 8.67 -5.85
N LEU A 596 -22.89 7.44 -5.71
CA LEU A 596 -23.16 6.60 -4.55
C LEU A 596 -22.59 7.16 -3.25
N VAL A 597 -21.39 7.77 -3.26
CA VAL A 597 -20.86 8.39 -2.03
C VAL A 597 -21.72 9.56 -1.58
N TYR A 598 -22.19 10.40 -2.51
CA TYR A 598 -23.10 11.51 -2.18
C TYR A 598 -24.40 10.98 -1.57
N CYS A 599 -25.00 9.95 -2.17
CA CYS A 599 -26.26 9.37 -1.68
C CYS A 599 -26.12 8.60 -0.36
N CYS A 600 -25.09 7.74 -0.23
CA CYS A 600 -24.91 6.86 0.92
C CYS A 600 -24.35 7.59 2.15
N GLN A 601 -23.47 8.59 1.94
CA GLN A 601 -22.80 9.31 3.02
C GLN A 601 -23.40 10.70 3.30
N HIS A 602 -24.55 11.02 2.71
CA HIS A 602 -25.19 12.34 2.82
C HIS A 602 -25.34 12.83 4.26
N TYR A 603 -25.76 11.98 5.19
CA TYR A 603 -25.90 12.33 6.60
C TYR A 603 -24.57 12.84 7.21
N ARG A 604 -23.43 12.24 6.83
CA ARG A 604 -22.11 12.71 7.27
C ARG A 604 -21.74 14.03 6.60
N LEU A 605 -22.05 14.19 5.31
CA LEU A 605 -21.79 15.44 4.57
C LEU A 605 -22.59 16.62 5.15
N THR A 606 -23.82 16.40 5.60
CA THR A 606 -24.65 17.45 6.23
C THR A 606 -24.13 17.95 7.57
N GLN A 607 -23.17 17.25 8.20
CA GLN A 607 -22.53 17.68 9.45
C GLN A 607 -21.30 18.58 9.22
N LEU A 608 -20.84 18.70 7.97
CA LEU A 608 -19.66 19.48 7.58
C LEU A 608 -20.08 20.86 7.05
N ASP A 609 -19.09 21.70 6.71
CA ASP A 609 -19.33 22.95 5.98
C ASP A 609 -20.17 22.71 4.72
N SER A 610 -21.19 23.56 4.51
CA SER A 610 -22.15 23.42 3.41
C SER A 610 -21.49 23.42 2.03
N SER A 611 -20.32 24.06 1.89
CA SER A 611 -19.59 24.09 0.63
C SER A 611 -18.95 22.75 0.27
N ILE A 612 -18.61 21.93 1.27
CA ILE A 612 -18.13 20.55 1.06
C ILE A 612 -19.30 19.69 0.58
N ALA A 613 -20.44 19.74 1.25
CA ALA A 613 -21.64 19.02 0.81
C ALA A 613 -22.05 19.41 -0.62
N TRP A 614 -21.96 20.71 -0.94
CA TRP A 614 -22.24 21.24 -2.28
C TRP A 614 -21.23 20.75 -3.33
N CYS A 615 -19.95 20.64 -2.97
CA CYS A 615 -18.91 20.07 -3.83
C CYS A 615 -19.25 18.62 -4.24
N PHE A 616 -19.65 17.77 -3.29
CA PHE A 616 -20.10 16.40 -3.58
C PHE A 616 -21.37 16.37 -4.43
N HIS A 617 -22.33 17.26 -4.15
CA HIS A 617 -23.56 17.38 -4.94
C HIS A 617 -23.27 17.70 -6.41
N ASN A 618 -22.40 18.66 -6.68
CA ASN A 618 -22.03 19.04 -8.05
C ASN A 618 -21.31 17.91 -8.77
N CYS A 619 -20.30 17.30 -8.13
CA CYS A 619 -19.58 16.17 -8.74
C CYS A 619 -20.53 15.01 -9.06
N ALA A 620 -21.45 14.67 -8.14
CA ALA A 620 -22.45 13.65 -8.38
C ALA A 620 -23.38 14.00 -9.56
N THR A 621 -23.80 15.25 -9.67
CA THR A 621 -24.67 15.73 -10.76
C THR A 621 -23.97 15.72 -12.11
N GLU A 622 -22.71 16.16 -12.17
CA GLU A 622 -21.87 16.11 -13.37
C GLU A 622 -21.59 14.66 -13.80
N ALA A 623 -21.41 13.74 -12.84
CA ALA A 623 -21.13 12.34 -13.10
C ALA A 623 -22.31 11.55 -13.68
N VAL A 624 -23.57 12.02 -13.54
CA VAL A 624 -24.77 11.28 -13.99
C VAL A 624 -24.68 10.86 -15.46
N THR A 625 -24.27 11.77 -16.34
CA THR A 625 -24.24 11.47 -17.78
C THR A 625 -23.26 10.32 -18.10
N ALA A 626 -22.07 10.33 -17.48
CA ALA A 626 -21.09 9.26 -17.65
C ALA A 626 -21.48 7.96 -16.91
N ALA A 627 -22.17 8.08 -15.78
CA ALA A 627 -22.68 6.94 -15.02
C ALA A 627 -23.77 6.19 -15.80
N CYS A 628 -24.72 6.90 -16.42
CA CYS A 628 -25.77 6.32 -17.26
C CYS A 628 -25.22 5.58 -18.49
N GLN A 629 -24.04 5.96 -19.00
CA GLN A 629 -23.38 5.27 -20.11
C GLN A 629 -22.68 3.97 -19.67
N THR A 630 -22.27 3.87 -18.41
CA THR A 630 -21.47 2.76 -17.89
C THR A 630 -22.31 1.74 -17.11
N GLN A 631 -23.39 2.18 -16.48
CA GLN A 631 -24.25 1.36 -15.63
C GLN A 631 -25.73 1.63 -15.93
N SER A 632 -26.49 0.58 -16.22
CA SER A 632 -27.92 0.66 -16.56
C SER A 632 -28.88 0.51 -15.37
N ASN A 633 -28.40 0.11 -14.19
CA ASN A 633 -29.19 -0.09 -12.96
C ASN A 633 -28.76 0.84 -11.81
N LEU A 634 -28.57 2.13 -12.10
CA LEU A 634 -28.10 3.13 -11.14
C LEU A 634 -29.13 3.44 -10.05
N LEU A 635 -30.43 3.50 -10.40
CA LEU A 635 -31.51 3.76 -9.44
C LEU A 635 -31.65 2.60 -8.45
N GLU A 636 -31.45 1.36 -8.88
CA GLU A 636 -31.46 0.19 -7.99
C GLU A 636 -30.40 0.28 -6.87
N LYS A 637 -29.27 0.92 -7.14
CA LYS A 637 -28.18 1.10 -6.16
C LYS A 637 -28.43 2.24 -5.17
N ILE A 638 -29.39 3.13 -5.44
CA ILE A 638 -29.78 4.20 -4.51
C ILE A 638 -30.86 3.65 -3.59
N SER A 639 -30.65 3.75 -2.27
CA SER A 639 -31.64 3.29 -1.29
C SER A 639 -33.01 3.95 -1.51
N SER A 640 -34.07 3.15 -1.59
CA SER A 640 -35.46 3.60 -1.79
C SER A 640 -35.94 4.62 -0.75
N TYR A 641 -35.42 4.55 0.48
CA TYR A 641 -35.74 5.49 1.56
C TYR A 641 -35.17 6.90 1.35
N ASN A 642 -34.11 7.05 0.54
CA ASN A 642 -33.42 8.31 0.33
C ASN A 642 -33.75 8.98 -1.03
N MET A 643 -34.52 8.30 -1.88
CA MET A 643 -34.81 8.77 -3.24
C MET A 643 -35.51 10.13 -3.29
N GLY A 644 -36.40 10.46 -2.33
CA GLY A 644 -37.07 11.76 -2.29
C GLY A 644 -36.10 12.91 -2.02
N ARG A 645 -35.15 12.70 -1.09
CA ARG A 645 -34.10 13.69 -0.78
C ARG A 645 -33.18 13.98 -1.96
N PHE A 646 -33.07 13.05 -2.90
CA PHE A 646 -32.25 13.18 -4.11
C PHE A 646 -33.10 13.32 -5.38
N SER A 647 -34.32 13.84 -5.27
CA SER A 647 -35.27 13.96 -6.39
C SER A 647 -34.69 14.64 -7.63
N GLN A 648 -33.84 15.66 -7.47
CA GLN A 648 -33.14 16.32 -8.57
C GLN A 648 -32.13 15.41 -9.28
N LEU A 649 -31.38 14.63 -8.51
CA LEU A 649 -30.42 13.66 -9.03
C LEU A 649 -31.15 12.52 -9.75
N VAL A 650 -32.22 11.99 -9.14
CA VAL A 650 -33.09 10.96 -9.73
C VAL A 650 -33.73 11.47 -11.03
N SER A 651 -34.22 12.71 -11.05
CA SER A 651 -34.78 13.35 -12.25
C SER A 651 -33.73 13.42 -13.37
N THR A 652 -32.49 13.77 -13.02
CA THR A 652 -31.38 13.84 -13.99
C THR A 652 -31.04 12.45 -14.53
N ILE A 653 -31.03 11.41 -13.68
CA ILE A 653 -30.79 10.02 -14.09
C ILE A 653 -31.88 9.55 -15.06
N ILE A 654 -33.15 9.85 -14.78
CA ILE A 654 -34.29 9.50 -15.67
C ILE A 654 -34.10 10.17 -17.04
N LEU A 655 -33.84 11.48 -17.06
CA LEU A 655 -33.71 12.24 -18.30
C LEU A 655 -32.50 11.80 -19.15
N LYS A 656 -31.36 11.50 -18.52
CA LYS A 656 -30.14 11.07 -19.22
C LYS A 656 -30.16 9.61 -19.67
N SER A 657 -30.99 8.79 -19.03
CA SER A 657 -31.17 7.38 -19.43
C SER A 657 -32.22 7.21 -20.53
N TRP A 658 -33.09 8.20 -20.75
CA TRP A 658 -34.15 8.14 -21.75
C TRP A 658 -33.60 8.13 -23.18
N PRO A 659 -34.20 7.37 -24.12
CA PRO A 659 -33.72 7.25 -25.49
C PRO A 659 -34.07 8.50 -26.32
N ILE A 660 -33.42 9.64 -26.06
CA ILE A 660 -33.50 10.83 -26.90
C ILE A 660 -32.26 10.88 -27.80
N LYS A 661 -32.43 10.65 -29.10
CA LYS A 661 -31.43 11.04 -30.11
C LYS A 661 -31.70 12.48 -30.50
N SER A 662 -30.71 13.35 -30.29
CA SER A 662 -30.75 14.75 -30.74
C SER A 662 -31.07 14.83 -32.24
N GLY A 663 -32.30 15.22 -32.58
CA GLY A 663 -32.72 15.51 -33.96
C GLY A 663 -33.87 14.66 -34.54
N GLN A 664 -34.44 13.68 -33.83
CA GLN A 664 -35.67 12.98 -34.24
C GLN A 664 -36.84 13.35 -33.30
N SER A 665 -38.05 13.43 -33.85
CA SER A 665 -39.30 13.77 -33.13
C SER A 665 -39.50 12.89 -31.90
N GLU A 666 -40.07 13.48 -30.84
CA GLU A 666 -40.26 12.95 -29.47
C GLU A 666 -41.06 11.63 -29.34
N ASP A 667 -41.48 10.97 -30.44
CA ASP A 667 -42.49 9.91 -30.43
C ASP A 667 -42.13 8.68 -31.30
N ASP A 668 -40.89 8.18 -31.26
CA ASP A 668 -40.61 6.84 -31.82
C ASP A 668 -41.10 5.74 -30.86
N PHE A 669 -42.35 5.31 -31.05
CA PHE A 669 -43.01 4.28 -30.23
C PHE A 669 -42.18 2.99 -30.12
N ASP A 670 -41.51 2.59 -31.21
CA ASP A 670 -40.71 1.36 -31.23
C ASP A 670 -39.49 1.49 -30.31
N ALA A 671 -38.78 2.62 -30.38
CA ALA A 671 -37.62 2.89 -29.52
C ALA A 671 -38.00 3.01 -28.04
N ILE A 672 -39.14 3.63 -27.74
CA ILE A 672 -39.65 3.77 -26.37
C ILE A 672 -40.06 2.41 -25.82
N LEU A 673 -40.81 1.61 -26.57
CA LEU A 673 -41.19 0.25 -26.18
C LEU A 673 -39.95 -0.60 -25.89
N HIS A 674 -38.97 -0.57 -26.80
CA HIS A 674 -37.70 -1.27 -26.61
C HIS A 674 -37.01 -0.86 -25.31
N HIS A 675 -36.92 0.44 -25.04
CA HIS A 675 -36.30 0.95 -23.81
C HIS A 675 -37.06 0.55 -22.55
N VAL A 676 -38.40 0.62 -22.56
CA VAL A 676 -39.26 0.18 -21.45
C VAL A 676 -39.06 -1.31 -21.16
N LEU A 677 -38.83 -2.14 -22.17
CA LEU A 677 -38.64 -3.59 -22.01
C LEU A 677 -37.20 -3.99 -21.64
N THR A 678 -36.21 -3.13 -21.90
CA THR A 678 -34.77 -3.48 -21.76
C THR A 678 -34.08 -2.76 -20.61
N TRP A 679 -34.53 -1.57 -20.21
CA TRP A 679 -33.85 -0.79 -19.18
C TRP A 679 -34.20 -1.33 -17.77
N PRO A 680 -33.22 -1.84 -16.99
CA PRO A 680 -33.52 -2.50 -15.71
C PRO A 680 -34.18 -1.58 -14.68
N ASP A 681 -33.78 -0.31 -14.65
CA ASP A 681 -34.28 0.69 -13.70
C ASP A 681 -35.69 1.20 -14.03
N ILE A 682 -36.27 0.83 -15.18
CA ILE A 682 -37.63 1.23 -15.56
C ILE A 682 -38.67 0.81 -14.49
N LYS A 683 -38.43 -0.30 -13.78
CA LYS A 683 -39.27 -0.76 -12.67
C LYS A 683 -39.41 0.31 -11.58
N HIS A 684 -38.36 1.11 -11.37
CA HIS A 684 -38.39 2.20 -10.40
C HIS A 684 -39.30 3.33 -10.88
N ILE A 685 -39.28 3.67 -12.17
CA ILE A 685 -40.20 4.64 -12.77
C ILE A 685 -41.66 4.24 -12.53
N PHE A 686 -42.03 3.00 -12.85
CA PHE A 686 -43.40 2.50 -12.62
C PHE A 686 -43.74 2.34 -11.14
N SER A 687 -42.75 2.10 -10.27
CA SER A 687 -42.99 2.09 -8.81
C SER A 687 -43.27 3.48 -8.26
N PHE A 688 -42.62 4.52 -8.80
CA PHE A 688 -42.79 5.90 -8.35
C PHE A 688 -44.18 6.45 -8.69
N SER A 689 -44.77 6.05 -9.82
CA SER A 689 -46.14 6.43 -10.18
C SER A 689 -47.20 5.74 -9.31
N GLY A 690 -46.94 4.52 -8.82
CA GLY A 690 -47.89 3.75 -8.00
C GLY A 690 -47.78 3.93 -6.48
N THR A 691 -46.61 3.69 -5.88
CA THR A 691 -46.45 3.51 -4.42
C THR A 691 -45.80 4.69 -3.68
N ASN A 692 -45.15 5.63 -4.39
CA ASN A 692 -44.30 6.66 -3.78
C ASN A 692 -44.71 8.10 -4.20
N THR A 693 -45.98 8.44 -3.98
CA THR A 693 -46.60 9.71 -4.40
C THR A 693 -45.87 10.97 -3.93
N LYS A 694 -45.22 10.93 -2.76
CA LYS A 694 -44.40 12.06 -2.25
C LYS A 694 -43.19 12.35 -3.13
N LEU A 695 -42.51 11.32 -3.63
CA LEU A 695 -41.36 11.48 -4.51
C LEU A 695 -41.79 12.01 -5.88
N LEU A 696 -42.95 11.54 -6.37
CA LEU A 696 -43.51 11.99 -7.64
C LEU A 696 -43.78 13.51 -7.64
N GLU A 697 -44.15 14.11 -6.51
CA GLU A 697 -44.33 15.56 -6.39
C GLU A 697 -43.00 16.33 -6.54
N GLU A 698 -41.91 15.79 -5.99
CA GLU A 698 -40.58 16.43 -5.94
C GLU A 698 -39.73 16.27 -7.20
N LEU A 699 -40.11 15.40 -8.16
CA LEU A 699 -39.43 15.24 -9.45
C LEU A 699 -39.63 16.45 -10.38
N THR A 700 -38.71 16.66 -11.33
CA THR A 700 -38.85 17.73 -12.34
C THR A 700 -40.00 17.45 -13.31
N GLY A 701 -40.60 18.51 -13.89
CA GLY A 701 -41.69 18.36 -14.86
C GLY A 701 -41.29 17.54 -16.10
N GLU A 702 -40.07 17.71 -16.59
CA GLU A 702 -39.54 16.94 -17.73
C GLU A 702 -39.43 15.44 -17.40
N ALA A 703 -38.97 15.08 -16.20
CA ALA A 703 -38.91 13.68 -15.78
C ALA A 703 -40.32 13.08 -15.67
N LYS A 704 -41.31 13.84 -15.16
CA LYS A 704 -42.71 13.39 -15.11
C LYS A 704 -43.31 13.17 -16.51
N ASN A 705 -42.97 14.01 -17.49
CA ASN A 705 -43.39 13.81 -18.87
C ASN A 705 -42.85 12.49 -19.43
N VAL A 706 -41.56 12.22 -19.24
CA VAL A 706 -40.93 10.94 -19.63
C VAL A 706 -41.65 9.75 -19.01
N MET A 707 -41.94 9.81 -17.70
CA MET A 707 -42.68 8.74 -17.01
C MET A 707 -44.10 8.56 -17.58
N THR A 708 -44.77 9.65 -17.93
CA THR A 708 -46.12 9.62 -18.53
C THR A 708 -46.10 9.01 -19.93
N THR A 709 -45.08 9.30 -20.73
CA THR A 709 -44.87 8.68 -22.04
C THR A 709 -44.57 7.18 -21.92
N ALA A 710 -43.76 6.78 -20.93
CA ALA A 710 -43.51 5.36 -20.65
C ALA A 710 -44.81 4.61 -20.32
N ASP A 711 -45.63 5.20 -19.46
CA ASP A 711 -46.90 4.62 -19.02
C ASP A 711 -47.93 4.55 -20.16
N SER A 712 -48.03 5.59 -20.99
CA SER A 712 -48.95 5.61 -22.14
C SER A 712 -48.60 4.54 -23.19
N VAL A 713 -47.31 4.36 -23.51
CA VAL A 713 -46.84 3.32 -24.43
C VAL A 713 -47.11 1.93 -23.85
N PHE A 714 -46.78 1.70 -22.58
CA PHE A 714 -46.99 0.42 -21.92
C PHE A 714 -48.49 0.04 -21.83
N MET A 715 -49.35 1.01 -21.49
CA MET A 715 -50.80 0.81 -21.44
C MET A 715 -51.40 0.54 -22.82
N SER A 716 -50.94 1.24 -23.86
CA SER A 716 -51.36 0.99 -25.24
C SER A 716 -51.01 -0.44 -25.69
N VAL A 717 -49.78 -0.88 -25.43
CA VAL A 717 -49.33 -2.23 -25.77
C VAL A 717 -50.14 -3.29 -25.03
N THR A 718 -50.42 -3.07 -23.74
CA THR A 718 -51.21 -3.99 -22.94
C THR A 718 -52.65 -4.13 -23.46
N ASP A 719 -53.31 -3.01 -23.75
CA ASP A 719 -54.66 -2.99 -24.33
C ASP A 719 -54.70 -3.70 -25.70
N ASP A 720 -53.66 -3.50 -26.52
CA ASP A 720 -53.51 -4.16 -27.82
C ASP A 720 -53.31 -5.69 -27.69
N ILE A 721 -52.62 -6.18 -26.64
CA ILE A 721 -52.50 -7.62 -26.35
C ILE A 721 -53.85 -8.21 -25.95
N GLN A 722 -54.58 -7.52 -25.06
CA GLN A 722 -55.91 -7.94 -24.61
C GLN A 722 -56.88 -8.04 -25.78
N LYS A 723 -56.94 -7.00 -26.62
CA LYS A 723 -57.79 -6.96 -27.82
C LYS A 723 -57.29 -7.84 -28.97
N GLY A 724 -56.02 -8.28 -28.92
CA GLY A 724 -55.41 -9.07 -29.98
C GLY A 724 -55.04 -8.28 -31.24
N CYS A 725 -55.02 -6.94 -31.16
CA CYS A 725 -54.66 -6.06 -32.28
C CYS A 725 -53.21 -5.58 -32.26
N ILE A 726 -52.39 -6.08 -31.34
CA ILE A 726 -50.95 -5.80 -31.28
C ILE A 726 -50.23 -6.16 -32.59
N LEU A 727 -49.24 -5.37 -33.00
CA LEU A 727 -48.36 -5.71 -34.11
C LEU A 727 -47.52 -6.94 -33.77
N VAL A 728 -47.33 -7.84 -34.73
CA VAL A 728 -46.55 -9.06 -34.51
C VAL A 728 -45.12 -8.73 -34.06
N LYS A 729 -44.49 -7.67 -34.60
CA LYS A 729 -43.15 -7.22 -34.16
C LYS A 729 -43.08 -6.85 -32.68
N HIS A 730 -44.08 -6.12 -32.17
CA HIS A 730 -44.12 -5.68 -30.77
C HIS A 730 -44.38 -6.86 -29.85
N LEU A 731 -45.27 -7.77 -30.24
CA LEU A 731 -45.55 -8.98 -29.48
C LEU A 731 -44.32 -9.92 -29.42
N GLU A 732 -43.58 -10.05 -30.51
CA GLU A 732 -42.30 -10.77 -30.53
C GLU A 732 -41.26 -10.18 -29.59
N GLU A 733 -41.17 -8.85 -29.53
CA GLU A 733 -40.26 -8.14 -28.64
C GLU A 733 -40.62 -8.35 -27.17
N ILE A 734 -41.91 -8.37 -26.85
CA ILE A 734 -42.41 -8.69 -25.51
C ILE A 734 -42.03 -10.11 -25.11
N PHE A 735 -42.13 -11.09 -26.02
CA PHE A 735 -41.70 -12.46 -25.72
C PHE A 735 -40.18 -12.57 -25.49
N GLN A 736 -39.36 -11.71 -26.11
CA GLN A 736 -37.93 -11.65 -25.81
C GLN A 736 -37.66 -11.11 -24.40
N HIS A 737 -38.53 -10.22 -23.90
CA HIS A 737 -38.39 -9.53 -22.62
C HIS A 737 -39.54 -9.84 -21.64
N GLU A 738 -40.10 -11.06 -21.71
CA GLU A 738 -41.36 -11.43 -21.04
C GLU A 738 -41.30 -11.19 -19.52
N LYS A 739 -40.17 -11.54 -18.89
CA LYS A 739 -39.97 -11.34 -17.44
C LYS A 739 -40.07 -9.87 -17.03
N GLN A 740 -39.48 -8.97 -17.82
CA GLN A 740 -39.49 -7.54 -17.53
C GLN A 740 -40.89 -6.96 -17.78
N PHE A 741 -41.54 -7.35 -18.87
CA PHE A 741 -42.93 -6.94 -19.17
C PHE A 741 -43.89 -7.35 -18.03
N ILE A 742 -43.79 -8.60 -17.56
CA ILE A 742 -44.58 -9.09 -16.43
C ILE A 742 -44.26 -8.33 -15.14
N CYS A 743 -42.97 -8.05 -14.87
CA CYS A 743 -42.57 -7.27 -13.69
C CYS A 743 -43.19 -5.85 -13.71
N ILE A 744 -43.16 -5.17 -14.86
CA ILE A 744 -43.77 -3.84 -15.02
C ILE A 744 -45.29 -3.93 -14.87
N TRP A 745 -45.92 -4.95 -15.47
CA TRP A 745 -47.35 -5.20 -15.33
C TRP A 745 -47.75 -5.43 -13.87
N GLU A 746 -46.99 -6.24 -13.13
CA GLU A 746 -47.19 -6.49 -11.70
C GLU A 746 -47.11 -5.17 -10.92
N ILE A 747 -46.10 -4.33 -11.17
CA ILE A 747 -45.95 -3.03 -10.50
C ILE A 747 -47.13 -2.10 -10.79
N ASN A 748 -47.62 -2.05 -12.05
CA ASN A 748 -48.72 -1.18 -12.44
C ASN A 748 -50.07 -1.66 -11.87
N GLU A 749 -50.36 -2.98 -11.93
CA GLU A 749 -51.62 -3.58 -11.43
C GLU A 749 -51.69 -3.63 -9.89
N PHE A 750 -50.59 -3.84 -9.16
CA PHE A 750 -50.61 -3.79 -7.68
C PHE A 750 -51.02 -2.41 -7.14
N SER A 751 -50.95 -1.37 -7.97
CA SER A 751 -51.46 -0.03 -7.67
C SER A 751 -53.00 0.02 -7.64
N PHE A 752 -53.71 -0.91 -8.31
CA PHE A 752 -55.16 -0.83 -8.49
C PHE A 752 -55.99 -2.14 -8.40
N ARG A 753 -55.47 -3.39 -8.52
CA ARG A 753 -56.26 -4.66 -8.41
C ARG A 753 -55.46 -5.93 -7.97
N THR A 754 -56.20 -7.02 -7.72
CA THR A 754 -55.83 -8.27 -6.99
C THR A 754 -54.88 -9.24 -7.72
N PRO A 755 -54.18 -10.15 -7.00
CA PRO A 755 -53.20 -11.12 -7.55
C PRO A 755 -53.69 -12.06 -8.68
N ALA A 756 -55.00 -12.19 -8.86
CA ALA A 756 -55.59 -13.02 -9.91
C ALA A 756 -55.27 -12.53 -11.34
N ALA A 757 -55.08 -11.22 -11.52
CA ALA A 757 -54.83 -10.59 -12.82
C ALA A 757 -53.46 -10.96 -13.44
N VAL A 758 -52.46 -11.30 -12.61
CA VAL A 758 -51.12 -11.70 -13.08
C VAL A 758 -51.14 -13.07 -13.75
N THR A 759 -51.90 -14.00 -13.17
CA THR A 759 -52.07 -15.35 -13.75
C THR A 759 -52.83 -15.25 -15.07
N GLU A 760 -53.84 -14.39 -15.14
CA GLU A 760 -54.61 -14.10 -16.35
C GLU A 760 -53.75 -13.51 -17.49
N MET A 761 -52.83 -12.59 -17.18
CA MET A 761 -51.91 -12.03 -18.18
C MET A 761 -50.90 -13.06 -18.69
N LYS A 762 -50.33 -13.91 -17.82
CA LYS A 762 -49.43 -15.01 -18.23
C LYS A 762 -50.15 -16.00 -19.15
N GLU A 763 -51.38 -16.38 -18.81
CA GLU A 763 -52.21 -17.22 -19.67
C GLU A 763 -52.54 -16.55 -21.00
N LEU A 764 -52.82 -15.24 -21.00
CA LEU A 764 -53.08 -14.47 -22.21
C LEU A 764 -51.85 -14.41 -23.11
N LEU A 765 -50.66 -14.12 -22.56
CA LEU A 765 -49.40 -14.14 -23.30
C LEU A 765 -49.12 -15.54 -23.87
N GLN A 766 -49.40 -16.61 -23.12
CA GLN A 766 -49.28 -17.98 -23.62
C GLN A 766 -50.22 -18.24 -24.80
N ARG A 767 -51.48 -17.78 -24.74
CA ARG A 767 -52.42 -17.89 -25.87
C ARG A 767 -51.92 -17.12 -27.10
N ARG A 768 -51.38 -15.92 -26.90
CA ARG A 768 -50.80 -15.08 -27.98
C ARG A 768 -49.54 -15.72 -28.57
N GLN A 769 -48.73 -16.38 -27.74
CA GLN A 769 -47.55 -17.13 -28.16
C GLN A 769 -47.96 -18.32 -29.03
N GLU A 770 -49.01 -19.06 -28.67
CA GLU A 770 -49.55 -20.16 -29.51
C GLU A 770 -50.02 -19.65 -30.88
N GLU A 771 -50.75 -18.52 -30.91
CA GLU A 771 -51.25 -17.89 -32.13
C GLU A 771 -50.09 -17.49 -33.08
N VAL A 772 -49.06 -16.81 -32.57
CA VAL A 772 -47.86 -16.43 -33.36
C VAL A 772 -47.04 -17.65 -33.76
N THR A 773 -46.94 -18.67 -32.90
CA THR A 773 -46.19 -19.90 -33.19
C THR A 773 -46.84 -20.68 -34.34
N LEU A 774 -48.18 -20.76 -34.35
CA LEU A 774 -48.92 -21.35 -35.47
C LEU A 774 -48.65 -20.59 -36.76
N LEU A 775 -48.78 -19.25 -36.74
CA LEU A 775 -48.52 -18.39 -37.89
C LEU A 775 -47.12 -18.62 -38.48
N LYS A 776 -46.09 -18.70 -37.62
CA LYS A 776 -44.70 -18.97 -38.02
C LYS A 776 -44.52 -20.37 -38.58
N LYS A 777 -45.08 -21.39 -37.93
CA LYS A 777 -45.01 -22.79 -38.37
C LYS A 777 -45.65 -22.92 -39.76
N GLU A 778 -46.79 -22.29 -39.96
CA GLU A 778 -47.53 -22.33 -41.21
C GLU A 778 -46.83 -21.53 -42.32
N LYS A 779 -46.28 -20.34 -42.03
CA LYS A 779 -45.44 -19.59 -42.99
C LYS A 779 -44.26 -20.43 -43.49
N LYS A 780 -43.57 -21.17 -42.60
CA LYS A 780 -42.46 -22.07 -42.98
C LYS A 780 -42.93 -23.23 -43.86
N ALA A 781 -44.03 -23.89 -43.49
CA ALA A 781 -44.59 -25.01 -44.24
C ALA A 781 -45.02 -24.58 -45.66
N ILE A 782 -45.69 -23.43 -45.77
CA ILE A 782 -46.10 -22.85 -47.05
C ILE A 782 -44.89 -22.45 -47.89
N GLY A 783 -43.86 -21.85 -47.29
CA GLY A 783 -42.62 -21.54 -48.01
C GLY A 783 -41.97 -22.79 -48.62
N THR A 784 -42.02 -23.93 -47.91
CA THR A 784 -41.55 -25.20 -48.45
C THR A 784 -42.44 -25.75 -49.55
N PHE A 785 -43.77 -25.71 -49.37
CA PHE A 785 -44.71 -26.09 -50.42
C PHE A 785 -44.50 -25.29 -51.71
N LEU A 786 -44.38 -23.96 -51.62
CA LEU A 786 -44.07 -23.09 -52.76
C LEU A 786 -42.73 -23.48 -53.41
N SER A 787 -41.70 -23.75 -52.61
CA SER A 787 -40.40 -24.22 -53.13
C SER A 787 -40.49 -25.55 -53.87
N MET A 788 -41.28 -26.50 -53.36
CA MET A 788 -41.47 -27.82 -53.99
C MET A 788 -42.29 -27.73 -55.28
N CYS A 789 -43.28 -26.83 -55.35
CA CYS A 789 -44.00 -26.52 -56.58
C CYS A 789 -43.08 -25.89 -57.64
N ARG A 790 -42.15 -25.00 -57.24
CA ARG A 790 -41.17 -24.40 -58.17
C ARG A 790 -40.20 -25.44 -58.74
N LYS A 791 -39.79 -26.46 -57.96
CA LYS A 791 -38.90 -27.53 -58.43
C LYS A 791 -39.47 -28.31 -59.61
N VAL A 792 -40.79 -28.54 -59.62
CA VAL A 792 -41.47 -29.34 -60.66
C VAL A 792 -42.09 -28.48 -61.76
N GLN A 793 -41.82 -27.17 -61.77
CA GLN A 793 -42.42 -26.20 -62.69
C GLN A 793 -42.14 -26.51 -64.17
N ALA A 794 -41.04 -27.21 -64.47
CA ALA A 794 -40.71 -27.67 -65.82
C ALA A 794 -41.61 -28.82 -66.32
N SER A 795 -42.22 -29.57 -65.41
CA SER A 795 -43.11 -30.70 -65.73
C SER A 795 -44.59 -30.36 -65.56
N VAL A 796 -44.94 -29.55 -64.54
CA VAL A 796 -46.30 -29.12 -64.24
C VAL A 796 -46.29 -27.73 -63.60
N LYS A 797 -47.12 -26.80 -64.08
CA LYS A 797 -47.24 -25.44 -63.53
C LYS A 797 -48.37 -25.40 -62.49
N VAL A 798 -48.06 -25.16 -61.22
CA VAL A 798 -49.08 -25.04 -60.17
C VAL A 798 -49.47 -23.57 -59.96
N ASP A 799 -50.76 -23.24 -60.02
CA ASP A 799 -51.25 -21.89 -59.73
C ASP A 799 -51.22 -21.62 -58.22
N VAL A 800 -50.24 -20.85 -57.75
CA VAL A 800 -50.00 -20.53 -56.33
C VAL A 800 -50.09 -19.03 -56.04
N GLY A 801 -50.55 -18.21 -56.99
CA GLY A 801 -50.37 -16.75 -56.96
C GLY A 801 -50.89 -16.05 -55.70
N GLU A 802 -52.07 -16.43 -55.21
CA GLU A 802 -52.66 -15.84 -54.01
C GLU A 802 -51.86 -16.17 -52.73
N VAL A 803 -51.45 -17.44 -52.59
CA VAL A 803 -50.68 -17.93 -51.44
C VAL A 803 -49.25 -17.39 -51.47
N GLU A 804 -48.66 -17.23 -52.66
CA GLU A 804 -47.33 -16.63 -52.84
C GLU A 804 -47.34 -15.14 -52.50
N PHE A 805 -48.35 -14.39 -52.93
CA PHE A 805 -48.55 -13.00 -52.50
C PHE A 805 -48.70 -12.88 -50.99
N GLN A 806 -49.54 -13.71 -50.38
CA GLN A 806 -49.68 -13.78 -48.91
C GLN A 806 -48.35 -14.11 -48.24
N HIS A 807 -47.52 -15.00 -48.79
CA HIS A 807 -46.24 -15.38 -48.19
C HIS A 807 -45.19 -14.25 -48.20
N LEU A 808 -45.20 -13.41 -49.23
CA LEU A 808 -44.32 -12.25 -49.39
C LEU A 808 -44.65 -11.10 -48.44
N ASP A 809 -45.86 -11.06 -47.88
CA ASP A 809 -46.25 -10.04 -46.90
C ASP A 809 -45.33 -10.01 -45.67
N ASP A 810 -44.97 -8.79 -45.23
CA ASP A 810 -44.31 -8.57 -43.96
C ASP A 810 -45.30 -8.73 -42.79
N LEU A 811 -45.37 -9.96 -42.29
CA LEU A 811 -46.17 -10.31 -41.13
C LEU A 811 -45.81 -9.52 -39.87
N ARG A 812 -44.56 -9.07 -39.74
CA ARG A 812 -44.10 -8.37 -38.52
C ARG A 812 -44.78 -7.01 -38.37
N SER A 813 -45.11 -6.37 -39.48
CA SER A 813 -45.80 -5.07 -39.53
C SER A 813 -47.33 -5.17 -39.52
N LYS A 814 -47.91 -6.38 -39.47
CA LYS A 814 -49.36 -6.59 -39.39
C LYS A 814 -49.84 -6.77 -37.94
N ARG A 815 -51.11 -6.42 -37.71
CA ARG A 815 -51.81 -6.68 -36.45
C ARG A 815 -52.16 -8.16 -36.32
N LEU A 816 -52.02 -8.74 -35.13
CA LEU A 816 -52.20 -10.19 -34.94
C LEU A 816 -53.60 -10.68 -35.37
N ASN A 817 -54.64 -9.94 -35.03
CA ASN A 817 -56.03 -10.27 -35.39
C ASN A 817 -56.34 -10.23 -36.91
N THR A 818 -55.47 -9.68 -37.76
CA THR A 818 -55.64 -9.72 -39.21
C THR A 818 -54.96 -10.93 -39.85
N VAL A 819 -54.03 -11.57 -39.13
CA VAL A 819 -53.23 -12.70 -39.63
C VAL A 819 -53.60 -14.03 -38.97
N VAL A 820 -54.24 -13.99 -37.80
CA VAL A 820 -54.78 -15.14 -37.05
C VAL A 820 -56.14 -14.79 -36.46
N ASN A 821 -57.06 -15.76 -36.40
CA ASN A 821 -58.36 -15.63 -35.74
C ASN A 821 -58.25 -15.67 -34.19
N VAL A 822 -57.65 -14.63 -33.63
CA VAL A 822 -57.39 -14.42 -32.19
C VAL A 822 -58.55 -14.88 -31.30
N GLY A 823 -58.25 -15.75 -30.32
CA GLY A 823 -59.20 -16.21 -29.29
C GLY A 823 -60.23 -17.25 -29.74
N LYS A 824 -60.25 -17.65 -31.01
CA LYS A 824 -61.15 -18.71 -31.53
C LYS A 824 -60.40 -20.04 -31.64
N ARG A 825 -61.11 -21.16 -31.42
CA ARG A 825 -60.62 -22.52 -31.65
C ARG A 825 -61.54 -23.24 -32.66
N PRO A 826 -61.01 -23.92 -33.69
CA PRO A 826 -59.59 -24.09 -34.01
C PRO A 826 -58.95 -22.79 -34.51
N LEU A 827 -57.65 -22.64 -34.27
CA LEU A 827 -56.87 -21.51 -34.77
C LEU A 827 -56.73 -21.62 -36.30
N GLN A 828 -56.85 -20.49 -36.99
CA GLN A 828 -56.78 -20.35 -38.43
C GLN A 828 -55.94 -19.12 -38.76
N THR A 829 -55.01 -19.30 -39.70
CA THR A 829 -54.18 -18.22 -40.25
C THR A 829 -54.78 -17.66 -41.53
N TYR A 830 -54.33 -16.47 -41.92
CA TYR A 830 -54.77 -15.76 -43.13
C TYR A 830 -54.43 -16.44 -44.47
N TYR A 831 -53.68 -17.55 -44.45
CA TYR A 831 -53.30 -18.26 -45.67
C TYR A 831 -54.48 -18.98 -46.32
N SER A 832 -54.73 -18.75 -47.62
CA SER A 832 -55.86 -19.29 -48.38
C SER A 832 -55.63 -20.71 -48.95
N LEU A 833 -55.14 -21.62 -48.11
CA LEU A 833 -55.05 -23.06 -48.43
C LEU A 833 -56.16 -23.85 -47.73
N SER A 834 -56.66 -24.91 -48.39
CA SER A 834 -57.62 -25.81 -47.74
C SER A 834 -56.97 -26.52 -46.54
N PRO A 835 -57.75 -26.89 -45.49
CA PRO A 835 -57.19 -27.57 -44.31
C PRO A 835 -56.39 -28.83 -44.66
N LYS A 836 -56.84 -29.56 -45.69
CA LYS A 836 -56.17 -30.75 -46.22
C LYS A 836 -54.79 -30.39 -46.81
N LEU A 837 -54.71 -29.36 -47.66
CA LEU A 837 -53.42 -28.91 -48.21
C LEU A 837 -52.48 -28.36 -47.13
N LYS A 838 -53.00 -27.67 -46.12
CA LYS A 838 -52.22 -27.19 -44.97
C LYS A 838 -51.58 -28.33 -44.19
N GLU A 839 -52.32 -29.42 -43.95
CA GLU A 839 -51.79 -30.62 -43.30
C GLU A 839 -50.65 -31.24 -44.13
N PHE A 840 -50.86 -31.42 -45.44
CA PHE A 840 -49.86 -32.00 -46.32
C PHE A 840 -48.65 -31.09 -46.55
N ALA A 841 -48.82 -29.76 -46.58
CA ALA A 841 -47.71 -28.82 -46.58
C ALA A 841 -46.86 -28.95 -45.31
N GLN A 842 -47.47 -29.18 -44.14
CA GLN A 842 -46.74 -29.47 -42.90
C GLN A 842 -46.00 -30.81 -42.96
N LYS A 843 -46.64 -31.87 -43.48
CA LYS A 843 -45.99 -33.17 -43.70
C LYS A 843 -44.81 -33.03 -44.66
N MET A 844 -45.02 -32.39 -45.82
CA MET A 844 -43.98 -32.09 -46.80
C MET A 844 -42.81 -31.31 -46.19
N HIS A 845 -43.06 -30.33 -45.33
CA HIS A 845 -42.00 -29.62 -44.61
C HIS A 845 -41.12 -30.54 -43.75
N SER A 846 -41.66 -31.63 -43.20
CA SER A 846 -40.89 -32.59 -42.39
C SER A 846 -39.99 -33.53 -43.21
N PHE A 847 -40.28 -33.68 -44.51
CA PHE A 847 -39.56 -34.51 -45.47
C PHE A 847 -38.74 -33.70 -46.47
N LYS A 848 -38.70 -32.36 -46.34
CA LYS A 848 -38.02 -31.48 -47.30
C LYS A 848 -36.53 -31.82 -47.51
N ASP A 849 -35.89 -32.40 -46.49
CA ASP A 849 -34.47 -32.75 -46.49
C ASP A 849 -34.22 -34.20 -46.99
N SER A 850 -35.28 -34.96 -47.32
CA SER A 850 -35.18 -36.30 -47.89
C SER A 850 -35.02 -36.23 -49.40
N LEU A 851 -33.94 -36.82 -49.92
CA LEU A 851 -33.66 -36.88 -51.35
C LEU A 851 -34.64 -37.80 -52.06
N ILE A 852 -34.98 -38.95 -51.44
CA ILE A 852 -35.93 -39.91 -52.00
C ILE A 852 -37.34 -39.33 -52.08
N PHE A 853 -37.77 -38.57 -51.06
CA PHE A 853 -39.06 -37.87 -51.11
C PHE A 853 -39.11 -36.84 -52.25
N GLN A 854 -38.01 -36.11 -52.48
CA GLN A 854 -37.91 -35.18 -53.62
C GLN A 854 -37.93 -35.93 -54.95
N GLN A 855 -37.22 -37.05 -55.07
CA GLN A 855 -37.25 -37.90 -56.25
C GLN A 855 -38.67 -38.37 -56.57
N PHE A 856 -39.41 -38.91 -55.59
CA PHE A 856 -40.81 -39.32 -55.81
C PHE A 856 -41.75 -38.15 -56.10
N TRP A 857 -41.46 -36.95 -55.58
CA TRP A 857 -42.20 -35.75 -55.93
C TRP A 857 -42.02 -35.37 -57.40
N GLU A 858 -40.80 -35.44 -57.91
CA GLU A 858 -40.48 -35.19 -59.32
C GLU A 858 -41.07 -36.27 -60.24
N GLU A 859 -40.98 -37.55 -59.86
CA GLU A 859 -41.59 -38.65 -60.61
C GLU A 859 -43.12 -38.53 -60.69
N ALA A 860 -43.78 -38.12 -59.59
CA ALA A 860 -45.22 -37.87 -59.57
C ALA A 860 -45.58 -36.72 -60.53
N ALA A 861 -44.78 -35.65 -60.56
CA ALA A 861 -44.98 -34.53 -61.49
C ALA A 861 -44.78 -34.92 -62.95
N GLN A 862 -43.75 -35.71 -63.27
CA GLN A 862 -43.53 -36.22 -64.62
C GLN A 862 -44.66 -37.13 -65.10
N LYS A 863 -45.18 -37.99 -64.22
CA LYS A 863 -46.34 -38.85 -64.52
C LYS A 863 -47.60 -38.02 -64.76
N ALA A 864 -47.83 -36.98 -63.95
CA ALA A 864 -48.95 -36.07 -64.12
C ALA A 864 -48.86 -35.29 -65.46
N GLY A 865 -47.67 -34.83 -65.85
CA GLY A 865 -47.44 -34.16 -67.14
C GLY A 865 -47.76 -35.04 -68.35
N LYS A 866 -47.27 -36.30 -68.34
CA LYS A 866 -47.53 -37.29 -69.41
C LYS A 866 -49.00 -37.71 -69.54
N GLY A 867 -49.76 -37.68 -68.44
CA GLY A 867 -51.18 -38.01 -68.44
C GLY A 867 -52.04 -37.03 -69.23
N TYR A 868 -51.64 -35.75 -69.31
CA TYR A 868 -52.35 -34.71 -70.06
C TYR A 868 -52.04 -34.74 -71.57
N GLU A 869 -50.85 -35.20 -71.97
CA GLU A 869 -50.51 -35.42 -73.39
C GLU A 869 -51.34 -36.56 -74.02
N SER A 870 -51.81 -37.53 -73.22
CA SER A 870 -52.54 -38.70 -73.73
C SER A 870 -54.07 -38.59 -73.68
N SER A 871 -54.64 -37.53 -73.07
CA SER A 871 -56.09 -37.33 -72.95
C SER A 871 -56.65 -36.21 -73.84
N GLY A 872 -55.82 -35.58 -74.68
CA GLY A 872 -56.29 -34.66 -75.71
C GLY A 872 -56.88 -35.43 -76.88
N GLU A 873 -58.21 -35.58 -76.90
CA GLU A 873 -58.92 -35.99 -78.11
C GLU A 873 -58.62 -35.02 -79.26
N GLU A 874 -58.43 -35.61 -80.43
CA GLU A 874 -58.18 -35.01 -81.74
C GLU A 874 -58.96 -33.71 -81.99
N CYS A 875 -58.25 -32.59 -82.09
CA CYS A 875 -58.67 -31.49 -82.96
C CYS A 875 -57.50 -31.11 -83.87
N GLU A 876 -57.52 -31.68 -85.07
CA GLU A 876 -56.78 -31.17 -86.22
C GLU A 876 -57.11 -29.68 -86.42
N SER A 877 -56.11 -28.81 -86.35
CA SER A 877 -55.65 -28.02 -87.51
C SER A 877 -54.76 -26.84 -87.10
N SER A 878 -53.82 -26.57 -88.01
CA SER A 878 -52.93 -25.41 -88.16
C SER A 878 -51.75 -25.25 -87.19
N GLU A 879 -50.59 -25.60 -87.74
CA GLU A 879 -49.26 -25.09 -87.43
C GLU A 879 -49.25 -23.56 -87.35
N GLU A 880 -48.76 -23.00 -86.25
CA GLU A 880 -47.75 -21.93 -86.20
C GLU A 880 -47.37 -21.65 -84.73
N GLU A 881 -46.07 -21.87 -84.46
CA GLU A 881 -45.19 -21.27 -83.45
C GLU A 881 -45.62 -21.06 -81.97
N ASP A 882 -44.77 -21.62 -81.09
CA ASP A 882 -44.44 -21.16 -79.73
C ASP A 882 -45.48 -21.33 -78.61
N ASP A 883 -45.45 -22.49 -77.94
CA ASP A 883 -45.17 -22.59 -76.50
C ASP A 883 -45.29 -24.07 -76.08
N ASN A 884 -44.25 -24.64 -75.45
CA ASN A 884 -44.37 -25.87 -74.66
C ASN A 884 -45.37 -25.59 -73.52
N LEU A 885 -46.66 -25.81 -73.76
CA LEU A 885 -47.73 -25.57 -72.80
C LEU A 885 -47.67 -26.63 -71.69
N VAL A 886 -46.83 -26.36 -70.68
CA VAL A 886 -46.78 -27.14 -69.44
C VAL A 886 -48.16 -27.13 -68.77
N PRO A 887 -48.75 -28.30 -68.41
CA PRO A 887 -50.09 -28.37 -67.83
C PRO A 887 -50.22 -27.51 -66.57
N ALA A 888 -51.26 -26.67 -66.51
CA ALA A 888 -51.54 -25.83 -65.35
C ALA A 888 -52.48 -26.55 -64.36
N LEU A 889 -52.00 -26.82 -63.14
CA LEU A 889 -52.80 -27.38 -62.05
C LEU A 889 -53.27 -26.29 -61.08
N ASN A 890 -54.57 -26.28 -60.80
CA ASN A 890 -55.14 -25.54 -59.68
C ASN A 890 -54.81 -26.26 -58.35
N LEU A 891 -54.68 -25.52 -57.25
CA LEU A 891 -54.44 -25.99 -55.88
C LEU A 891 -55.36 -27.16 -55.47
N ASP A 892 -56.63 -27.15 -55.88
CA ASP A 892 -57.57 -28.24 -55.56
C ASP A 892 -57.17 -29.59 -56.19
N ASN A 893 -56.51 -29.56 -57.34
CA ASN A 893 -56.08 -30.75 -58.09
C ASN A 893 -54.65 -31.19 -57.71
N VAL A 894 -53.85 -30.33 -57.07
CA VAL A 894 -52.49 -30.67 -56.60
C VAL A 894 -52.51 -31.87 -55.65
N PHE A 895 -53.57 -31.99 -54.84
CA PHE A 895 -53.71 -33.09 -53.90
C PHE A 895 -53.78 -34.44 -54.62
N SER A 896 -54.69 -34.58 -55.59
CA SER A 896 -54.91 -35.84 -56.32
C SER A 896 -53.79 -36.15 -57.31
N SER A 897 -53.22 -35.12 -57.95
CA SER A 897 -52.30 -35.31 -59.06
C SER A 897 -50.83 -35.40 -58.64
N LEU A 898 -50.42 -34.75 -57.55
CA LEU A 898 -49.01 -34.70 -57.12
C LEU A 898 -48.80 -35.25 -55.70
N ILE A 899 -49.59 -34.77 -54.72
CA ILE A 899 -49.38 -35.13 -53.31
C ILE A 899 -49.71 -36.61 -53.06
N SER A 900 -50.91 -37.08 -53.43
CA SER A 900 -51.30 -38.49 -53.18
C SER A 900 -50.34 -39.49 -53.83
N PRO A 901 -49.99 -39.37 -55.13
CA PRO A 901 -49.11 -40.35 -55.78
C PRO A 901 -47.67 -40.36 -55.21
N CYS A 902 -47.14 -39.19 -54.83
CA CYS A 902 -45.83 -39.07 -54.19
C CYS A 902 -45.82 -39.77 -52.82
N PHE A 903 -46.79 -39.46 -51.95
CA PHE A 903 -46.88 -40.05 -50.62
C PHE A 903 -47.18 -41.55 -50.67
N GLU A 904 -48.03 -42.03 -51.58
CA GLU A 904 -48.26 -43.47 -51.76
C GLU A 904 -46.99 -44.22 -52.15
N SER A 905 -46.16 -43.64 -53.02
CA SER A 905 -44.88 -44.26 -53.43
C SER A 905 -43.88 -44.27 -52.26
N TYR A 906 -43.84 -43.18 -51.49
CA TYR A 906 -43.00 -43.07 -50.30
C TYR A 906 -43.44 -44.02 -49.16
N GLU A 907 -44.74 -44.21 -48.96
CA GLU A 907 -45.28 -45.18 -48.01
C GLU A 907 -45.01 -46.63 -48.45
N ARG A 908 -45.14 -46.96 -49.74
CA ARG A 908 -44.77 -48.29 -50.27
C ARG A 908 -43.30 -48.60 -50.02
N LEU A 909 -42.41 -47.64 -50.29
CA LEU A 909 -40.98 -47.81 -50.02
C LEU A 909 -40.71 -48.07 -48.53
N TYR A 910 -41.38 -47.34 -47.63
CA TYR A 910 -41.26 -47.59 -46.18
C TYR A 910 -41.63 -49.03 -45.82
N ASP A 911 -42.77 -49.53 -46.31
CA ASP A 911 -43.24 -50.88 -46.01
C ASP A 911 -42.32 -51.96 -46.63
N ASP A 912 -41.77 -51.72 -47.83
CA ASP A 912 -40.82 -52.63 -48.49
C ASP A 912 -39.46 -52.69 -47.78
N LEU A 913 -38.95 -51.55 -47.30
CA LEU A 913 -37.71 -51.48 -46.52
C LEU A 913 -37.88 -52.18 -45.17
N ARG A 914 -38.95 -51.86 -44.43
CA ARG A 914 -39.26 -52.47 -43.13
C ARG A 914 -39.37 -53.99 -43.22
N SER A 915 -39.99 -54.49 -44.28
CA SER A 915 -40.19 -55.93 -44.50
C SER A 915 -39.03 -56.63 -45.21
N GLY A 916 -37.98 -55.91 -45.61
CA GLY A 916 -36.83 -56.44 -46.36
C GLY A 916 -37.18 -56.97 -47.76
N ASN A 917 -38.37 -56.65 -48.26
CA ASN A 917 -38.87 -57.11 -49.55
C ASN A 917 -38.37 -56.29 -50.74
N LEU A 918 -37.68 -55.17 -50.48
CA LEU A 918 -37.07 -54.35 -51.51
C LEU A 918 -36.10 -55.19 -52.35
N THR A 919 -36.25 -55.15 -53.67
CA THR A 919 -35.37 -55.88 -54.59
C THR A 919 -34.05 -55.16 -54.77
N LEU A 920 -32.96 -55.89 -55.02
CA LEU A 920 -31.65 -55.27 -55.25
C LEU A 920 -31.65 -54.35 -56.48
N SER A 921 -32.43 -54.65 -57.53
CA SER A 921 -32.65 -53.73 -58.65
C SER A 921 -33.39 -52.45 -58.27
N ALA A 922 -34.31 -52.51 -57.29
CA ALA A 922 -34.97 -51.31 -56.78
C ALA A 922 -34.00 -50.48 -55.93
N VAL A 923 -33.07 -51.12 -55.22
CA VAL A 923 -31.96 -50.42 -54.53
C VAL A 923 -31.10 -49.65 -55.52
N ASP A 924 -30.71 -50.26 -56.64
CA ASP A 924 -29.93 -49.60 -57.71
C ASP A 924 -30.62 -48.36 -58.29
N THR A 925 -31.96 -48.30 -58.25
CA THR A 925 -32.74 -47.18 -58.81
C THR A 925 -33.03 -46.10 -57.77
N ILE A 926 -33.44 -46.50 -56.56
CA ILE A 926 -33.90 -45.59 -55.50
C ILE A 926 -32.73 -45.04 -54.69
N PHE A 927 -31.68 -45.83 -54.48
CA PHE A 927 -30.51 -45.46 -53.67
C PHE A 927 -29.27 -45.12 -54.52
N GLN A 928 -29.46 -44.89 -55.82
CA GLN A 928 -28.37 -44.63 -56.77
C GLN A 928 -27.46 -43.49 -56.32
N GLU A 929 -28.05 -42.36 -55.88
CA GLU A 929 -27.32 -41.17 -55.43
C GLU A 929 -26.45 -41.41 -54.18
N PHE A 930 -26.77 -42.45 -53.40
CA PHE A 930 -26.07 -42.81 -52.18
C PHE A 930 -24.90 -43.78 -52.39
N THR A 931 -24.63 -44.21 -53.63
CA THR A 931 -23.51 -45.10 -53.97
C THR A 931 -22.15 -44.49 -53.58
N ASN A 932 -22.03 -43.16 -53.68
CA ASN A 932 -20.82 -42.41 -53.33
C ASN A 932 -20.84 -41.85 -51.89
N HIS A 933 -21.99 -41.93 -51.21
CA HIS A 933 -22.25 -41.34 -49.89
C HIS A 933 -23.00 -42.34 -48.98
N PRO A 934 -22.39 -43.49 -48.65
CA PRO A 934 -23.05 -44.54 -47.87
C PRO A 934 -23.42 -44.08 -46.45
N GLU A 935 -22.72 -43.09 -45.89
CA GLU A 935 -23.03 -42.46 -44.60
C GLU A 935 -24.43 -41.82 -44.54
N ASP A 936 -24.95 -41.34 -45.67
CA ASP A 936 -26.21 -40.60 -45.72
C ASP A 936 -27.44 -41.52 -45.80
N ILE A 937 -27.25 -42.79 -46.14
CA ILE A 937 -28.33 -43.80 -46.24
C ILE A 937 -29.08 -43.91 -44.92
N LYS A 938 -28.36 -43.99 -43.79
CA LYS A 938 -28.99 -44.08 -42.47
C LYS A 938 -29.82 -42.83 -42.14
N THR A 939 -29.35 -41.65 -42.54
CA THR A 939 -30.08 -40.39 -42.34
C THR A 939 -31.36 -40.38 -43.17
N GLU A 940 -31.30 -40.86 -44.40
CA GLU A 940 -32.45 -40.97 -45.29
C GLU A 940 -33.50 -41.98 -44.80
N LEU A 941 -33.06 -43.14 -44.33
CA LEU A 941 -33.94 -44.13 -43.69
C LEU A 941 -34.59 -43.59 -42.40
N ASN A 942 -33.90 -42.72 -41.65
CA ASN A 942 -34.49 -42.04 -40.51
C ASN A 942 -35.49 -40.95 -40.92
N ASN A 943 -35.31 -40.30 -42.07
CA ASN A 943 -36.26 -39.34 -42.60
C ASN A 943 -37.57 -40.00 -43.03
N ILE A 944 -37.53 -41.15 -43.70
CA ILE A 944 -38.75 -41.89 -44.09
C ILE A 944 -39.52 -42.42 -42.87
N CYS A 945 -38.83 -42.78 -41.78
CA CYS A 945 -39.47 -43.16 -40.51
C CYS A 945 -40.35 -42.06 -39.89
N LYS A 946 -40.20 -40.79 -40.28
CA LYS A 946 -41.09 -39.71 -39.83
C LYS A 946 -42.54 -39.88 -40.35
N LEU A 947 -42.78 -40.72 -41.35
CA LEU A 947 -44.14 -41.10 -41.78
C LEU A 947 -44.94 -41.77 -40.66
N ARG A 948 -44.28 -42.59 -39.83
CA ARG A 948 -44.89 -43.36 -38.73
C ARG A 948 -44.06 -43.20 -37.44
N PRO A 949 -44.16 -42.04 -36.75
CA PRO A 949 -43.26 -41.67 -35.64
C PRO A 949 -43.38 -42.53 -34.38
N GLY A 950 -44.33 -43.46 -34.30
CA GLY A 950 -44.53 -44.40 -33.19
C GLY A 950 -44.20 -45.86 -33.48
N GLU A 951 -43.75 -46.19 -34.70
CA GLU A 951 -43.31 -47.54 -35.05
C GLU A 951 -41.80 -47.73 -34.81
N ASP A 952 -41.42 -48.99 -34.58
CA ASP A 952 -40.06 -49.40 -34.27
C ASP A 952 -39.08 -49.14 -35.44
N ARG A 953 -37.85 -48.74 -35.08
CA ARG A 953 -36.77 -48.36 -36.00
C ARG A 953 -35.61 -49.36 -36.00
N ASP A 954 -35.74 -50.49 -35.30
CA ASP A 954 -34.69 -51.49 -35.16
C ASP A 954 -34.18 -52.05 -36.51
N TRP A 955 -35.01 -52.03 -37.55
CA TRP A 955 -34.64 -52.47 -38.91
C TRP A 955 -33.73 -51.48 -39.66
N VAL A 956 -33.68 -50.20 -39.25
CA VAL A 956 -32.97 -49.14 -40.00
C VAL A 956 -31.48 -49.43 -40.10
N ASP A 957 -30.87 -49.86 -39.01
CA ASP A 957 -29.44 -50.18 -38.98
C ASP A 957 -29.11 -51.40 -39.85
N GLU A 958 -29.95 -52.43 -39.79
CA GLU A 958 -29.80 -53.64 -40.60
C GLU A 958 -29.94 -53.34 -42.09
N ARG A 959 -31.00 -52.62 -42.49
CA ARG A 959 -31.23 -52.25 -43.90
C ARG A 959 -30.16 -51.30 -44.44
N SER A 960 -29.74 -50.33 -43.63
CA SER A 960 -28.63 -49.44 -44.00
C SER A 960 -27.37 -50.24 -44.27
N GLN A 961 -27.08 -51.23 -43.42
CA GLN A 961 -25.90 -52.08 -43.57
C GLN A 961 -26.01 -52.98 -44.80
N GLN A 962 -27.18 -53.58 -45.06
CA GLN A 962 -27.41 -54.41 -46.25
C GLN A 962 -27.27 -53.61 -47.55
N ILE A 963 -27.82 -52.40 -47.64
CA ILE A 963 -27.69 -51.53 -48.82
C ILE A 963 -26.22 -51.14 -49.02
N GLN A 964 -25.51 -50.75 -47.95
CA GLN A 964 -24.08 -50.44 -48.03
C GLN A 964 -23.26 -51.65 -48.46
N GLN A 965 -23.54 -52.83 -47.91
CA GLN A 965 -22.85 -54.08 -48.26
C GLN A 965 -23.04 -54.43 -49.72
N TYR A 966 -24.25 -54.27 -50.26
CA TYR A 966 -24.54 -54.48 -51.68
C TYR A 966 -23.78 -53.51 -52.57
N HIS A 967 -23.77 -52.20 -52.26
CA HIS A 967 -22.99 -51.21 -53.02
C HIS A 967 -21.47 -51.51 -53.01
N GLU A 968 -20.91 -51.97 -51.89
CA GLU A 968 -19.47 -52.30 -51.77
C GLU A 968 -19.08 -53.64 -52.42
N MET A 969 -20.04 -54.49 -52.76
CA MET A 969 -19.83 -55.85 -53.26
C MET A 969 -19.07 -55.87 -54.59
N HIS A 970 -19.38 -54.95 -55.51
CA HIS A 970 -18.73 -54.84 -56.82
C HIS A 970 -17.21 -54.59 -56.72
N LEU A 971 -16.74 -53.91 -55.66
CA LEU A 971 -15.32 -53.62 -55.46
C LEU A 971 -14.53 -54.88 -55.07
N THR A 972 -15.17 -55.79 -54.33
CA THR A 972 -14.58 -57.03 -53.81
C THR A 972 -14.32 -58.02 -54.96
N PHE A 973 -15.26 -58.16 -55.88
CA PHE A 973 -15.12 -59.07 -57.03
C PHE A 973 -14.04 -58.64 -58.02
N GLU A 974 -13.89 -57.34 -58.24
CA GLU A 974 -12.79 -56.82 -59.06
C GLU A 974 -11.41 -57.11 -58.43
N ALA A 975 -11.30 -57.13 -57.10
CA ALA A 975 -10.06 -57.54 -56.43
C ALA A 975 -9.75 -59.04 -56.66
N ALA A 976 -10.75 -59.91 -56.58
CA ALA A 976 -10.61 -61.34 -56.80
C ALA A 976 -10.08 -61.66 -58.22
N LYS A 977 -10.65 -61.04 -59.25
CA LYS A 977 -10.19 -61.20 -60.64
C LYS A 977 -8.72 -60.79 -60.81
N ILE A 978 -8.31 -59.67 -60.22
CA ILE A 978 -6.91 -59.19 -60.33
C ILE A 978 -5.94 -60.16 -59.65
N ILE A 979 -6.30 -60.68 -58.47
CA ILE A 979 -5.45 -61.65 -57.76
C ILE A 979 -5.31 -62.95 -58.57
N ALA A 980 -6.37 -63.40 -59.22
CA ALA A 980 -6.31 -64.57 -60.11
C ALA A 980 -5.33 -64.35 -61.26
N ASN A 981 -5.35 -63.17 -61.87
CA ASN A 981 -4.38 -62.81 -62.91
C ASN A 981 -2.93 -62.76 -62.36
N VAL A 982 -2.71 -62.25 -61.14
CA VAL A 982 -1.37 -62.26 -60.52
C VAL A 982 -0.88 -63.68 -60.22
N LYS A 983 -1.77 -64.57 -59.72
CA LYS A 983 -1.47 -66.01 -59.52
C LYS A 983 -0.96 -66.63 -60.82
N GLU A 984 -1.63 -66.35 -61.94
CA GLU A 984 -1.22 -66.81 -63.27
C GLU A 984 0.09 -66.17 -63.75
N SER A 985 0.31 -64.88 -63.54
CA SER A 985 1.54 -64.19 -63.95
C SER A 985 2.77 -64.65 -63.16
N LEU A 986 2.60 -65.03 -61.89
CA LEU A 986 3.68 -65.57 -61.03
C LEU A 986 3.83 -67.11 -61.12
N ASN A 987 2.99 -67.79 -61.91
CA ASN A 987 2.94 -69.25 -62.07
C ASN A 987 2.80 -70.04 -60.74
N LEU A 988 1.98 -69.55 -59.81
CA LEU A 988 1.78 -70.20 -58.50
C LEU A 988 0.83 -71.41 -58.60
N SER A 989 1.21 -72.52 -57.98
CA SER A 989 0.54 -73.83 -58.05
C SER A 989 0.04 -74.36 -56.69
N GLY A 990 0.15 -73.56 -55.62
CA GLY A 990 -0.40 -73.89 -54.29
C GLY A 990 -1.94 -73.83 -54.20
N ASP A 991 -2.49 -73.93 -53.00
CA ASP A 991 -3.95 -73.92 -52.76
C ASP A 991 -4.56 -72.51 -52.87
N PHE A 992 -5.46 -72.32 -53.84
CA PHE A 992 -6.22 -71.10 -54.09
C PHE A 992 -7.74 -71.35 -54.15
N SER A 993 -8.24 -72.43 -53.55
CA SER A 993 -9.66 -72.80 -53.53
C SER A 993 -10.60 -71.68 -53.03
N ILE A 994 -10.11 -70.85 -52.08
CA ILE A 994 -10.81 -69.66 -51.58
C ILE A 994 -11.09 -68.65 -52.70
N LEU A 995 -10.11 -68.40 -53.57
CA LEU A 995 -10.23 -67.47 -54.69
C LEU A 995 -11.16 -68.01 -55.79
N GLU A 996 -11.13 -69.32 -56.03
CA GLU A 996 -12.01 -69.99 -57.00
C GLU A 996 -13.48 -69.91 -56.56
N ASN A 997 -13.76 -70.09 -55.27
CA ASN A 997 -15.10 -69.88 -54.70
C ASN A 997 -15.58 -68.42 -54.88
N LEU A 998 -14.69 -67.43 -54.69
CA LEU A 998 -15.03 -66.01 -54.87
C LEU A 998 -15.35 -65.66 -56.34
N LEU A 999 -14.66 -66.29 -57.29
CA LEU A 999 -14.90 -66.11 -58.72
C LEU A 999 -16.20 -66.79 -59.16
N ASP A 1000 -16.54 -67.98 -58.65
CA ASP A 1000 -17.83 -68.64 -58.91
C ASP A 1000 -19.03 -67.82 -58.41
N ILE A 1001 -18.89 -67.14 -57.26
CA ILE A 1001 -19.90 -66.19 -56.75
C ILE A 1001 -20.03 -64.99 -57.70
N THR A 1002 -18.91 -64.52 -58.27
CA THR A 1002 -18.88 -63.37 -59.19
C THR A 1002 -19.61 -63.67 -60.51
N GLU A 1003 -19.50 -64.87 -61.05
CA GLU A 1003 -20.18 -65.25 -62.31
C GLU A 1003 -21.70 -65.35 -62.14
N LYS A 1004 -22.19 -65.59 -60.92
CA LYS A 1004 -23.63 -65.72 -60.62
C LYS A 1004 -24.34 -64.38 -60.42
N LEU A 1005 -23.64 -63.26 -60.42
CA LEU A 1005 -24.13 -61.95 -59.95
C LEU A 1005 -25.38 -61.41 -60.64
N GLU A 1006 -25.53 -61.59 -61.96
CA GLU A 1006 -26.70 -61.06 -62.68
C GLU A 1006 -28.02 -61.74 -62.25
N SER A 1007 -27.95 -62.98 -61.75
CA SER A 1007 -29.12 -63.66 -61.19
C SER A 1007 -29.53 -63.10 -59.81
N TYR A 1008 -28.61 -62.46 -59.08
CA TYR A 1008 -28.84 -61.94 -57.74
C TYR A 1008 -29.65 -60.64 -57.72
N LYS A 1009 -29.64 -59.82 -58.78
CA LYS A 1009 -30.38 -58.54 -58.83
C LYS A 1009 -31.90 -58.68 -58.65
N THR A 1010 -32.45 -59.86 -58.92
CA THR A 1010 -33.87 -60.19 -58.73
C THR A 1010 -34.22 -60.61 -57.30
N GLN A 1011 -33.21 -60.79 -56.44
CA GLN A 1011 -33.42 -61.19 -55.05
C GLN A 1011 -33.78 -59.99 -54.16
N LYS A 1012 -34.29 -60.31 -52.97
CA LYS A 1012 -34.70 -59.35 -51.94
C LYS A 1012 -33.51 -58.94 -51.08
N LEU A 1013 -33.56 -57.75 -50.49
CA LEU A 1013 -32.48 -57.21 -49.67
C LEU A 1013 -32.09 -58.12 -48.50
N ASP A 1014 -33.05 -58.89 -47.95
CA ASP A 1014 -32.82 -59.88 -46.89
C ASP A 1014 -32.06 -61.15 -47.32
N SER A 1015 -31.77 -61.34 -48.61
CA SER A 1015 -31.05 -62.52 -49.10
C SER A 1015 -29.52 -62.40 -49.11
N ILE A 1016 -28.95 -61.27 -48.67
CA ILE A 1016 -27.50 -61.08 -48.56
C ILE A 1016 -26.95 -62.04 -47.48
N SER A 1017 -26.21 -63.07 -47.91
CA SER A 1017 -25.82 -64.20 -47.04
C SER A 1017 -24.50 -63.96 -46.26
N PRO A 1018 -24.30 -64.61 -45.10
CA PRO A 1018 -23.04 -64.53 -44.34
C PRO A 1018 -21.81 -65.01 -45.12
N GLU A 1019 -21.97 -65.96 -46.03
CA GLU A 1019 -20.88 -66.50 -46.86
C GLU A 1019 -20.30 -65.42 -47.80
N LEU A 1020 -21.17 -64.55 -48.32
CA LEU A 1020 -20.81 -63.39 -49.13
C LEU A 1020 -20.07 -62.32 -48.31
N MET A 1021 -20.36 -62.25 -47.01
CA MET A 1021 -19.71 -61.35 -46.05
C MET A 1021 -18.34 -61.85 -45.59
N ASP A 1022 -18.16 -63.16 -45.42
CA ASP A 1022 -16.86 -63.76 -45.12
C ASP A 1022 -15.91 -63.66 -46.33
N ALA A 1023 -16.45 -63.88 -47.53
CA ALA A 1023 -15.79 -63.61 -48.80
C ALA A 1023 -15.23 -62.18 -48.91
N LYS A 1024 -16.03 -61.18 -48.56
CA LYS A 1024 -15.62 -59.78 -48.50
C LYS A 1024 -14.52 -59.53 -47.47
N ARG A 1025 -14.61 -60.15 -46.28
CA ARG A 1025 -13.62 -59.98 -45.20
C ARG A 1025 -12.22 -60.43 -45.62
N LEU A 1026 -12.13 -61.48 -46.45
CA LEU A 1026 -10.85 -62.04 -46.90
C LEU A 1026 -10.09 -61.12 -47.85
N LEU A 1027 -10.79 -60.35 -48.68
CA LEU A 1027 -10.20 -59.37 -49.60
C LEU A 1027 -10.24 -57.94 -49.05
N GLN A 1028 -10.72 -57.79 -47.82
CA GLN A 1028 -10.81 -56.51 -47.12
C GLN A 1028 -9.40 -55.95 -46.90
N GLY A 1029 -9.14 -54.77 -47.45
CA GLY A 1029 -7.83 -54.11 -47.39
C GLY A 1029 -7.12 -54.00 -48.74
N ILE A 1030 -7.62 -54.62 -49.81
CA ILE A 1030 -7.12 -54.35 -51.17
C ILE A 1030 -7.86 -53.14 -51.75
N THR A 1031 -7.40 -51.95 -51.37
CA THR A 1031 -7.96 -50.66 -51.81
C THR A 1031 -7.83 -50.47 -53.33
N VAL A 1032 -8.50 -49.45 -53.89
CA VAL A 1032 -8.38 -49.08 -55.32
C VAL A 1032 -6.91 -48.96 -55.75
N ASN A 1033 -6.06 -48.31 -54.94
CA ASN A 1033 -4.64 -48.11 -55.26
C ASN A 1033 -3.83 -49.43 -55.18
N ARG A 1034 -4.10 -50.26 -54.17
CA ARG A 1034 -3.48 -51.59 -54.02
C ARG A 1034 -3.88 -52.55 -55.14
N ARG A 1035 -5.12 -52.46 -55.64
CA ARG A 1035 -5.59 -53.16 -56.85
C ARG A 1035 -4.84 -52.71 -58.09
N GLY A 1036 -4.61 -51.40 -58.24
CA GLY A 1036 -3.78 -50.84 -59.32
C GLY A 1036 -2.38 -51.44 -59.33
N CYS A 1037 -1.71 -51.47 -58.17
CA CYS A 1037 -0.39 -52.08 -58.01
C CYS A 1037 -0.33 -53.56 -58.44
N LEU A 1038 -1.31 -54.36 -58.03
CA LEU A 1038 -1.38 -55.77 -58.47
C LEU A 1038 -1.74 -55.94 -59.94
N ARG A 1039 -2.59 -55.06 -60.47
CA ARG A 1039 -2.98 -55.09 -61.87
C ARG A 1039 -1.78 -54.82 -62.79
N GLU A 1040 -0.95 -53.83 -62.46
CA GLU A 1040 0.28 -53.57 -63.22
C GLU A 1040 1.24 -54.76 -63.16
N LEU A 1041 1.42 -55.37 -61.98
CA LEU A 1041 2.23 -56.59 -61.85
C LEU A 1041 1.68 -57.75 -62.70
N ALA A 1042 0.37 -57.95 -62.73
CA ALA A 1042 -0.26 -58.98 -63.55
C ALA A 1042 -0.04 -58.73 -65.04
N GLN A 1043 -0.05 -57.47 -65.48
CA GLN A 1043 0.14 -57.09 -66.88
C GLN A 1043 1.60 -57.24 -67.33
N GLN A 1044 2.58 -56.93 -66.48
CA GLN A 1044 4.01 -57.00 -66.81
C GLN A 1044 4.60 -58.42 -66.68
N LYS A 1045 3.91 -59.43 -67.22
CA LYS A 1045 4.29 -60.84 -67.08
C LYS A 1045 5.68 -61.15 -67.67
N GLU A 1046 6.02 -60.57 -68.82
CA GLU A 1046 7.32 -60.80 -69.47
C GLU A 1046 8.48 -60.25 -68.63
N PHE A 1047 8.31 -59.04 -68.09
CA PHE A 1047 9.29 -58.43 -67.17
C PHE A 1047 9.46 -59.27 -65.91
N VAL A 1048 8.37 -59.70 -65.28
CA VAL A 1048 8.39 -60.53 -64.06
C VAL A 1048 9.09 -61.87 -64.31
N CYS A 1049 8.82 -62.52 -65.44
CA CYS A 1049 9.50 -63.76 -65.82
C CYS A 1049 11.00 -63.52 -66.03
N TRP A 1050 11.37 -62.47 -66.77
CA TRP A 1050 12.76 -62.12 -67.02
C TRP A 1050 13.52 -61.81 -65.72
N VAL A 1051 12.95 -61.02 -64.81
CA VAL A 1051 13.58 -60.69 -63.52
C VAL A 1051 13.82 -61.96 -62.70
N ARG A 1052 12.87 -62.89 -62.64
CA ARG A 1052 13.05 -64.15 -61.88
C ARG A 1052 14.06 -65.11 -62.52
N GLU A 1053 14.21 -65.08 -63.84
CA GLU A 1053 15.16 -65.91 -64.57
C GLU A 1053 16.60 -65.34 -64.54
N ALA A 1054 16.73 -64.03 -64.75
CA ALA A 1054 18.02 -63.35 -64.89
C ALA A 1054 18.62 -62.89 -63.55
N LEU A 1055 17.79 -62.56 -62.55
CA LEU A 1055 18.20 -62.10 -61.23
C LEU A 1055 17.61 -63.04 -60.17
N LYS A 1056 18.36 -64.05 -59.74
CA LYS A 1056 17.85 -65.09 -58.84
C LYS A 1056 17.61 -64.61 -57.41
N ASP A 1057 18.33 -63.58 -56.97
CA ASP A 1057 18.17 -62.99 -55.66
C ASP A 1057 18.45 -61.47 -55.62
N MET A 1058 18.18 -60.87 -54.45
CA MET A 1058 18.40 -59.45 -54.20
C MET A 1058 19.88 -59.01 -54.24
N ASN A 1059 20.83 -59.93 -54.11
CA ASN A 1059 22.25 -59.60 -54.20
C ASN A 1059 22.67 -59.48 -55.68
N GLU A 1060 22.16 -60.35 -56.54
CA GLU A 1060 22.34 -60.27 -57.99
C GLU A 1060 21.71 -58.98 -58.57
N LEU A 1061 20.58 -58.51 -58.02
CA LEU A 1061 20.00 -57.20 -58.38
C LEU A 1061 21.00 -56.06 -58.13
N LYS A 1062 21.71 -56.04 -57.00
CA LYS A 1062 22.69 -54.98 -56.70
C LYS A 1062 23.83 -54.96 -57.71
N VAL A 1063 24.38 -56.14 -58.01
CA VAL A 1063 25.46 -56.28 -59.00
C VAL A 1063 24.98 -55.86 -60.39
N PHE A 1064 23.75 -56.23 -60.76
CA PHE A 1064 23.15 -55.85 -62.03
C PHE A 1064 22.91 -54.34 -62.13
N VAL A 1065 22.44 -53.71 -61.04
CA VAL A 1065 22.26 -52.26 -60.96
C VAL A 1065 23.60 -51.53 -61.09
N ASP A 1066 24.65 -51.99 -60.41
CA ASP A 1066 26.00 -51.40 -60.55
C ASP A 1066 26.52 -51.50 -62.00
N LEU A 1067 26.34 -52.65 -62.65
CA LEU A 1067 26.68 -52.85 -64.07
C LEU A 1067 25.82 -51.98 -65.00
N ALA A 1068 24.52 -51.88 -64.73
CA ALA A 1068 23.58 -51.07 -65.50
C ALA A 1068 23.87 -49.58 -65.33
N SER A 1069 24.26 -49.10 -64.15
CA SER A 1069 24.69 -47.72 -63.91
C SER A 1069 25.98 -47.36 -64.63
N ILE A 1070 26.91 -48.31 -64.82
CA ILE A 1070 28.12 -48.10 -65.63
C ILE A 1070 27.77 -48.08 -67.13
N SER A 1071 26.79 -48.89 -67.56
CA SER A 1071 26.36 -48.98 -68.96
C SER A 1071 25.36 -47.89 -69.37
N ALA A 1072 24.67 -47.28 -68.42
CA ALA A 1072 23.74 -46.18 -68.64
C ALA A 1072 24.50 -44.91 -69.03
N GLY A 1073 23.91 -44.09 -69.90
CA GLY A 1073 24.49 -42.79 -70.27
C GLY A 1073 24.50 -41.81 -69.08
N GLU A 1074 25.23 -40.69 -69.23
CA GLU A 1074 25.36 -39.67 -68.16
C GLU A 1074 24.12 -38.76 -68.01
N ASN A 1075 23.04 -38.99 -68.76
CA ASN A 1075 21.82 -38.19 -68.69
C ASN A 1075 20.95 -38.63 -67.49
N ASP A 1076 20.34 -37.67 -66.80
CA ASP A 1076 19.47 -37.93 -65.64
C ASP A 1076 18.38 -38.97 -65.93
N MET A 1077 17.77 -38.95 -67.13
CA MET A 1077 16.74 -39.94 -67.50
C MET A 1077 17.28 -41.38 -67.60
N ASP A 1078 18.54 -41.57 -68.03
CA ASP A 1078 19.13 -42.91 -68.16
C ASP A 1078 19.56 -43.45 -66.79
N VAL A 1079 19.99 -42.57 -65.88
CA VAL A 1079 20.27 -42.89 -64.47
C VAL A 1079 18.97 -43.21 -63.73
N ASP A 1080 17.92 -42.41 -63.94
CA ASP A 1080 16.60 -42.62 -63.34
C ASP A 1080 15.97 -43.94 -63.78
N ARG A 1081 16.19 -44.41 -65.01
CA ARG A 1081 15.73 -45.74 -65.44
C ARG A 1081 16.34 -46.86 -64.60
N VAL A 1082 17.62 -46.74 -64.26
CA VAL A 1082 18.30 -47.74 -63.41
C VAL A 1082 17.76 -47.68 -61.98
N ALA A 1083 17.50 -46.48 -61.46
CA ALA A 1083 16.88 -46.29 -60.15
C ALA A 1083 15.43 -46.81 -60.10
N CYS A 1084 14.62 -46.53 -61.13
CA CYS A 1084 13.25 -47.04 -61.28
C CYS A 1084 13.24 -48.57 -61.33
N PHE A 1085 14.17 -49.18 -62.08
CA PHE A 1085 14.31 -50.64 -62.11
C PHE A 1085 14.68 -51.21 -60.73
N HIS A 1086 15.66 -50.62 -60.04
CA HIS A 1086 16.04 -51.01 -58.68
C HIS A 1086 14.86 -50.93 -57.71
N ASP A 1087 14.20 -49.78 -57.65
CA ASP A 1087 13.10 -49.51 -56.72
C ASP A 1087 11.90 -50.42 -56.98
N THR A 1088 11.62 -50.68 -58.27
CA THR A 1088 10.56 -51.61 -58.69
C THR A 1088 10.86 -53.02 -58.22
N VAL A 1089 12.01 -53.59 -58.58
CA VAL A 1089 12.34 -54.98 -58.21
C VAL A 1089 12.47 -55.10 -56.68
N HIS A 1090 12.96 -54.07 -55.99
CA HIS A 1090 12.99 -54.04 -54.54
C HIS A 1090 11.59 -53.97 -53.92
N GLY A 1091 10.71 -53.10 -54.42
CA GLY A 1091 9.35 -52.96 -53.89
C GLY A 1091 8.49 -54.20 -54.12
N TYR A 1092 8.65 -54.87 -55.26
CA TYR A 1092 7.96 -56.15 -55.55
C TYR A 1092 8.71 -57.39 -55.08
N SER A 1093 9.85 -57.25 -54.41
CA SER A 1093 10.71 -58.37 -53.98
C SER A 1093 9.97 -59.45 -53.18
N SER A 1094 9.01 -59.04 -52.34
CA SER A 1094 8.18 -59.95 -51.54
C SER A 1094 7.31 -60.90 -52.40
N LEU A 1095 6.90 -60.48 -53.60
CA LEU A 1095 6.17 -61.33 -54.54
C LEU A 1095 7.10 -62.03 -55.53
N LEU A 1096 8.21 -61.41 -55.92
CA LEU A 1096 9.13 -61.95 -56.92
C LEU A 1096 10.05 -63.05 -56.37
N TYR A 1097 10.54 -62.89 -55.14
CA TYR A 1097 11.57 -63.75 -54.56
C TYR A 1097 11.13 -64.58 -53.35
N GLU A 1098 10.21 -64.08 -52.52
CA GLU A 1098 9.77 -64.83 -51.32
C GLU A 1098 8.71 -65.89 -51.64
N LEU A 1099 7.91 -65.69 -52.71
CA LEU A 1099 6.90 -66.67 -53.13
C LEU A 1099 7.52 -67.82 -53.92
N ARG A 1100 7.27 -69.04 -53.46
CA ARG A 1100 7.64 -70.26 -54.15
C ARG A 1100 6.53 -70.72 -55.07
N GLN A 1101 6.86 -71.61 -56.01
CA GLN A 1101 5.86 -72.12 -56.94
C GLN A 1101 4.74 -72.89 -56.22
N GLU A 1102 5.01 -73.46 -55.05
CA GLU A 1102 4.04 -74.19 -54.23
C GLU A 1102 3.24 -73.30 -53.25
N SER A 1103 3.51 -71.98 -53.20
CA SER A 1103 2.84 -71.06 -52.27
C SER A 1103 1.33 -70.94 -52.56
N GLY A 1104 0.51 -71.02 -51.51
CA GLY A 1104 -0.96 -70.90 -51.58
C GLY A 1104 -1.49 -69.49 -51.30
N PHE A 1105 -2.81 -69.35 -51.22
CA PHE A 1105 -3.49 -68.06 -51.04
C PHE A 1105 -3.10 -67.33 -49.74
N GLU A 1106 -2.91 -68.06 -48.63
CA GLU A 1106 -2.50 -67.44 -47.36
C GLU A 1106 -1.08 -66.85 -47.41
N ASP A 1107 -0.13 -67.57 -48.02
CA ASP A 1107 1.24 -67.10 -48.22
C ASP A 1107 1.26 -65.87 -49.14
N PHE A 1108 0.47 -65.92 -50.21
CA PHE A 1108 0.29 -64.80 -51.13
C PHE A 1108 -0.22 -63.55 -50.38
N MET A 1109 -1.28 -63.69 -49.59
CA MET A 1109 -1.82 -62.60 -48.77
C MET A 1109 -0.84 -62.10 -47.71
N HIS A 1110 0.05 -62.96 -47.19
CA HIS A 1110 1.11 -62.55 -46.27
C HIS A 1110 2.18 -61.71 -46.98
N CYS A 1111 2.64 -62.12 -48.16
CA CYS A 1111 3.60 -61.35 -48.97
C CYS A 1111 3.01 -60.01 -49.43
N LEU A 1112 1.72 -59.96 -49.76
CA LEU A 1112 1.04 -58.71 -50.07
C LEU A 1112 1.14 -57.67 -48.95
N LYS A 1113 1.14 -58.08 -47.67
CA LYS A 1113 1.33 -57.12 -46.56
C LYS A 1113 2.69 -56.41 -46.62
N LYS A 1114 3.73 -57.06 -47.14
CA LYS A 1114 5.05 -56.45 -47.35
C LYS A 1114 5.03 -55.52 -48.58
N LEU A 1115 4.39 -55.96 -49.67
CA LEU A 1115 4.17 -55.09 -50.84
C LEU A 1115 3.38 -53.82 -50.47
N TRP A 1116 2.37 -53.92 -49.61
CA TRP A 1116 1.61 -52.76 -49.17
C TRP A 1116 2.45 -51.76 -48.40
N ARG A 1117 3.40 -52.22 -47.57
CA ARG A 1117 4.37 -51.31 -46.92
C ARG A 1117 5.30 -50.65 -47.93
N ALA A 1118 5.73 -51.38 -48.95
CA ALA A 1118 6.56 -50.82 -50.02
C ALA A 1118 5.79 -49.77 -50.86
N LEU A 1119 4.51 -50.03 -51.17
CA LEU A 1119 3.62 -49.12 -51.87
C LEU A 1119 3.27 -47.87 -51.03
N GLU A 1120 3.16 -48.02 -49.71
CA GLU A 1120 2.99 -46.88 -48.79
C GLU A 1120 4.25 -46.03 -48.68
N SER A 1121 5.45 -46.62 -48.81
CA SER A 1121 6.71 -45.86 -48.86
C SER A 1121 6.97 -45.20 -50.22
N ASP A 1122 6.43 -45.76 -51.30
CA ASP A 1122 6.53 -45.23 -52.65
C ASP A 1122 5.22 -45.45 -53.43
N GLU A 1123 4.35 -44.44 -53.43
CA GLU A 1123 3.06 -44.51 -54.13
C GLU A 1123 3.21 -44.62 -55.66
N ASN A 1124 4.38 -44.28 -56.22
CA ASN A 1124 4.65 -44.38 -57.65
C ASN A 1124 5.20 -45.75 -58.07
N LEU A 1125 5.34 -46.70 -57.14
CA LEU A 1125 5.82 -48.05 -57.41
C LEU A 1125 5.13 -48.75 -58.62
N PRO A 1126 3.80 -48.64 -58.83
CA PRO A 1126 3.16 -49.22 -60.01
C PRO A 1126 3.54 -48.51 -61.32
N LYS A 1127 3.79 -47.20 -61.29
CA LYS A 1127 4.24 -46.44 -62.46
C LYS A 1127 5.70 -46.74 -62.81
N LYS A 1128 6.55 -46.90 -61.78
CA LYS A 1128 7.97 -47.28 -61.95
C LYS A 1128 8.13 -48.66 -62.58
N LEU A 1129 7.18 -49.58 -62.37
CA LEU A 1129 7.16 -50.91 -62.99
C LEU A 1129 6.93 -50.88 -64.50
N VAL A 1130 6.21 -49.87 -64.99
CA VAL A 1130 5.86 -49.73 -66.42
C VAL A 1130 6.84 -48.81 -67.16
N SER A 1131 7.48 -47.89 -66.44
CA SER A 1131 8.47 -46.95 -66.96
C SER A 1131 9.81 -47.60 -67.24
#